data_AF-A0A0N0AEI7-F1
#
_entry.id   AF-A0A0N0AEI7-F1
#
_cell.length_a   1.000
_cell.length_b   1.000
_cell.length_c   1.000
_cell.angle_alpha   90.00
_cell.angle_beta   90.00
_cell.angle_gamma   90.00
#
_symmetry.space_group_name_H-M   'P 1'
#
loop_
_entity.id
_entity.type
_entity.pdbx_description
1 polymer ?
#
loop_
_entity_poly.entity_id
_entity_poly.type
_entity_poly.pdbx_seq_one_letter_code
_entity_poly.pdbx_strand_id
1 'polypeptide(L)'
;MSPEAHSAPRSLAEALRARDDTSLAALLRSRPDLITPVPTDLTQLATRAGTRASVLRALERLDRFALQTAEALAVAPDPASYGTLLGLMAGDGGDETVAGALPRALATLREQALVWGGDDRLRLVRTARELLAPSPQHPSPTGLGPTVQEATSGMSPGRIQEIVTAAGLPSTHDSVSAVTALSGLFTHRKKMAKLLAGAPEAAREVLTRLVWGPPYGQVTAEPAAHLRWLLDRGLLLPTAPGTVVLPREVALHLREGRAHRAPEPLPPAVAPAATHSPQVVDATAAGQAYTALATVEELLKDWDEGGPAVLRAGGLSVRDLKRTAVALDVSEPVAAFWTELAYAAGLIASDGEADERYAATPAYDEWLELSPAERWARLAQAWLPATRTPGLVGGRDAKDRTLSALGPGLDRSAAPEVRHRVLALLAGLPRGAAPDAESVLARLRWECPLRGAQRDSGEDDLRTRLARWTLSEAELLGVTGRGALSAQGRALLGAPPAGGTAGRSGGTARTAEPAAGPPGGPAAGPAEPAGPGDKLPVHHHRVPDRLAPLPAAEQALAGAAAARLLAPLLPEPLDHVLLQADLTAVAPGPLRRPLADMLGVLADVESKGGATVYRFTPASVRRALDAGRTAADLHAFLAEHSRTPVPQPLAYLIDDVARRHGHLRVGAASAYVRCDDDALLNEILADKRAAALRLRRLAPTVLATQSDPAALLEGLRAMGYAPAAESAEGDVLITRAHAHRTPPRTAPEPVPDGPPPPDGTLLTAAIRAIRAGDLAATAPRKPVGEHLASGELPRTSAADTLATMQAAVLTGDSVWIGYVNADGAASQRVIAPVRVEGGFVTAYDHTADEVRTYPLHRITGVAELADD
;
A
#
# COMPACT_ATOMS: atom_id res chain seq x y z
N MET A 1 33.65 -43.41 13.53
CA MET A 1 33.27 -42.19 12.78
C MET A 1 32.64 -41.23 13.77
N SER A 2 33.45 -40.32 14.29
CA SER A 2 33.00 -39.24 15.18
C SER A 2 32.14 -38.26 14.37
N PRO A 3 31.08 -37.67 14.94
CA PRO A 3 30.31 -36.65 14.24
C PRO A 3 31.19 -35.42 14.06
N GLU A 4 31.44 -35.02 12.80
CA GLU A 4 32.11 -33.76 12.50
C GLU A 4 31.26 -32.61 13.05
N ALA A 5 31.74 -31.98 14.12
CA ALA A 5 31.19 -30.75 14.66
C ALA A 5 31.08 -29.73 13.53
N HIS A 6 29.85 -29.43 13.10
CA HIS A 6 29.60 -28.43 12.07
C HIS A 6 30.11 -27.08 12.57
N SER A 7 31.24 -26.63 12.02
CA SER A 7 31.85 -25.34 12.31
C SER A 7 30.80 -24.23 12.19
N ALA A 8 30.57 -23.47 13.25
CA ALA A 8 29.68 -22.31 13.22
C ALA A 8 30.03 -21.38 12.03
N PRO A 9 29.02 -20.84 11.32
CA PRO A 9 29.25 -20.08 10.09
C PRO A 9 30.13 -18.86 10.37
N ARG A 10 31.07 -18.60 9.46
CA ARG A 10 32.06 -17.50 9.53
C ARG A 10 31.61 -16.27 8.73
N SER A 11 30.63 -16.43 7.85
CA SER A 11 30.05 -15.36 7.04
C SER A 11 28.53 -15.50 6.93
N LEU A 12 27.87 -14.42 6.50
CA LEU A 12 26.44 -14.45 6.19
C LEU A 12 26.14 -15.44 5.05
N ALA A 13 27.00 -15.54 4.04
CA ALA A 13 26.83 -16.48 2.93
C ALA A 13 26.82 -17.95 3.41
N GLU A 14 27.76 -18.33 4.28
CA GLU A 14 27.77 -19.66 4.91
C GLU A 14 26.51 -19.91 5.76
N ALA A 15 26.05 -18.89 6.50
CA ALA A 15 24.82 -19.00 7.27
C ALA A 15 23.57 -19.16 6.39
N LEU A 16 23.54 -18.57 5.20
CA LEU A 16 22.45 -18.76 4.23
C LEU A 16 22.52 -20.13 3.54
N ARG A 17 23.72 -20.67 3.26
CA ARG A 17 23.90 -22.03 2.72
C ARG A 17 23.28 -23.10 3.61
N ALA A 18 23.46 -22.96 4.91
CA ALA A 18 22.94 -23.90 5.90
C ALA A 18 21.41 -23.83 6.10
N ARG A 19 20.69 -22.84 5.53
CA ARG A 19 19.23 -22.76 5.61
C ARG A 19 18.57 -23.78 4.69
N ASP A 20 17.35 -24.19 5.02
CA ASP A 20 16.49 -24.93 4.11
C ASP A 20 15.77 -24.00 3.11
N ASP A 21 15.18 -24.59 2.08
CA ASP A 21 14.51 -23.83 1.02
C ASP A 21 13.25 -23.11 1.55
N THR A 22 12.59 -23.65 2.57
CA THR A 22 11.47 -23.00 3.25
C THR A 22 11.91 -21.69 3.91
N SER A 23 13.04 -21.69 4.61
CA SER A 23 13.60 -20.49 5.24
C SER A 23 14.13 -19.48 4.21
N LEU A 24 14.69 -19.95 3.08
CA LEU A 24 15.07 -19.06 1.97
C LEU A 24 13.83 -18.42 1.32
N ALA A 25 12.75 -19.18 1.14
CA ALA A 25 11.49 -18.64 0.65
C ALA A 25 10.90 -17.60 1.61
N ALA A 26 10.97 -17.83 2.92
CA ALA A 26 10.56 -16.85 3.93
C ALA A 26 11.39 -15.56 3.85
N LEU A 27 12.72 -15.67 3.70
CA LEU A 27 13.61 -14.53 3.48
C LEU A 27 13.20 -13.73 2.24
N LEU A 28 13.03 -14.38 1.08
CA LEU A 28 12.67 -13.71 -0.17
C LEU A 28 11.26 -13.10 -0.15
N ARG A 29 10.31 -13.68 0.59
CA ARG A 29 8.99 -13.06 0.83
C ARG A 29 9.09 -11.82 1.72
N SER A 30 9.88 -11.91 2.79
CA SER A 30 10.07 -10.79 3.73
C SER A 30 10.85 -9.63 3.11
N ARG A 31 11.78 -9.94 2.20
CA ARG A 31 12.64 -9.00 1.46
C ARG A 31 12.53 -9.21 -0.06
N PRO A 32 11.42 -8.79 -0.69
CA PRO A 32 11.21 -8.91 -2.14
C PRO A 32 12.28 -8.23 -2.97
N ASP A 33 12.96 -7.22 -2.44
CA ASP A 33 14.03 -6.51 -3.12
C ASP A 33 15.29 -7.37 -3.38
N LEU A 34 15.41 -8.55 -2.77
CA LEU A 34 16.51 -9.47 -3.02
C LEU A 34 16.36 -10.27 -4.32
N ILE A 35 15.13 -10.42 -4.85
CA ILE A 35 14.82 -11.31 -5.97
C ILE A 35 14.84 -10.62 -7.34
N THR A 36 14.95 -9.29 -7.41
CA THR A 36 14.86 -8.54 -8.66
C THR A 36 16.17 -7.80 -8.96
N PRO A 37 16.98 -8.25 -9.94
CA PRO A 37 16.88 -9.52 -10.69
C PRO A 37 17.19 -10.75 -9.82
N VAL A 38 16.93 -11.98 -10.27
CA VAL A 38 17.18 -13.18 -9.43
C VAL A 38 18.69 -13.32 -9.17
N PRO A 39 19.13 -13.56 -7.91
CA PRO A 39 20.54 -13.76 -7.64
C PRO A 39 21.09 -15.05 -8.25
N THR A 40 22.35 -15.04 -8.66
CA THR A 40 23.03 -16.22 -9.26
C THR A 40 23.41 -17.27 -8.22
N ASP A 41 23.74 -16.85 -7.00
CA ASP A 41 24.21 -17.73 -5.92
C ASP A 41 23.97 -17.12 -4.53
N LEU A 42 24.24 -17.89 -3.47
CA LEU A 42 24.01 -17.48 -2.08
C LEU A 42 25.00 -16.41 -1.59
N THR A 43 26.17 -16.28 -2.22
CA THR A 43 27.13 -15.18 -1.93
C THR A 43 26.59 -13.86 -2.45
N GLN A 44 26.04 -13.86 -3.67
CA GLN A 44 25.40 -12.69 -4.24
C GLN A 44 24.14 -12.30 -3.45
N LEU A 45 23.33 -13.28 -3.03
CA LEU A 45 22.19 -13.05 -2.14
C LEU A 45 22.63 -12.39 -0.82
N ALA A 46 23.67 -12.92 -0.17
CA ALA A 46 24.22 -12.34 1.06
C ALA A 46 24.75 -10.91 0.86
N THR A 47 25.44 -10.66 -0.26
CA THR A 47 25.97 -9.33 -0.60
C THR A 47 24.83 -8.33 -0.78
N ARG A 48 23.77 -8.71 -1.52
CA ARG A 48 22.58 -7.86 -1.70
C ARG A 48 21.85 -7.60 -0.40
N ALA A 49 21.69 -8.63 0.43
CA ALA A 49 21.08 -8.53 1.76
C ALA A 49 21.85 -7.60 2.70
N GLY A 50 23.16 -7.44 2.49
CA GLY A 50 24.01 -6.51 3.24
C GLY A 50 24.02 -5.07 2.71
N THR A 51 23.41 -4.77 1.56
CA THR A 51 23.42 -3.40 1.00
C THR A 51 22.62 -2.43 1.87
N ARG A 52 23.05 -1.16 1.92
CA ARG A 52 22.39 -0.11 2.72
C ARG A 52 20.90 0.04 2.39
N ALA A 53 20.53 0.07 1.11
CA ALA A 53 19.15 0.21 0.68
C ALA A 53 18.27 -0.97 1.14
N SER A 54 18.79 -2.19 1.01
CA SER A 54 18.05 -3.40 1.40
C SER A 54 17.93 -3.53 2.92
N VAL A 55 18.97 -3.18 3.67
CA VAL A 55 18.94 -3.16 5.15
C VAL A 55 17.95 -2.12 5.67
N LEU A 56 17.92 -0.90 5.10
CA LEU A 56 16.95 0.13 5.51
C LEU A 56 15.51 -0.35 5.34
N ARG A 57 15.18 -0.93 4.18
CA ARG A 57 13.84 -1.50 3.92
C ARG A 57 13.48 -2.63 4.89
N ALA A 58 14.45 -3.46 5.27
CA ALA A 58 14.24 -4.52 6.25
C ALA A 58 13.97 -3.93 7.64
N LEU A 59 14.77 -2.95 8.08
CA LEU A 59 14.56 -2.24 9.36
C LEU A 59 13.19 -1.54 9.42
N GLU A 60 12.74 -0.94 8.31
CA GLU A 60 11.42 -0.29 8.21
C GLU A 60 10.23 -1.23 8.40
N ARG A 61 10.42 -2.53 8.19
CA ARG A 61 9.40 -3.58 8.34
C ARG A 61 9.45 -4.30 9.69
N LEU A 62 10.42 -3.98 10.54
CA LEU A 62 10.51 -4.57 11.87
C LEU A 62 9.44 -4.00 12.79
N ASP A 63 8.88 -4.86 13.65
CA ASP A 63 8.11 -4.37 14.79
C ASP A 63 9.01 -3.65 15.81
N ARG A 64 8.39 -2.88 16.71
CA ARG A 64 9.07 -2.07 17.72
C ARG A 64 10.06 -2.87 18.54
N PHE A 65 9.69 -4.09 18.95
CA PHE A 65 10.56 -4.91 19.79
C PHE A 65 11.72 -5.52 19.01
N ALA A 66 11.49 -5.97 17.78
CA ALA A 66 12.54 -6.45 16.90
C ALA A 66 13.53 -5.33 16.55
N LEU A 67 13.05 -4.11 16.32
CA LEU A 67 13.89 -2.94 16.14
C LEU A 67 14.69 -2.62 17.41
N GLN A 68 14.05 -2.59 18.59
CA GLN A 68 14.75 -2.38 19.87
C GLN A 68 15.82 -3.45 20.11
N THR A 69 15.56 -4.70 19.72
CA THR A 69 16.51 -5.81 19.80
C THR A 69 17.70 -5.60 18.86
N ALA A 70 17.46 -5.14 17.63
CA ALA A 70 18.53 -4.79 16.68
C ALA A 70 19.38 -3.61 17.17
N GLU A 71 18.74 -2.57 17.74
CA GLU A 71 19.40 -1.42 18.36
C GLU A 71 20.25 -1.84 19.57
N ALA A 72 19.75 -2.75 20.41
CA ALA A 72 20.51 -3.31 21.53
C ALA A 72 21.71 -4.14 21.05
N LEU A 73 21.55 -4.96 19.99
CA LEU A 73 22.66 -5.67 19.36
C LEU A 73 23.69 -4.71 18.75
N ALA A 74 23.26 -3.57 18.20
CA ALA A 74 24.16 -2.57 17.63
C ALA A 74 25.07 -1.91 18.67
N VAL A 75 24.63 -1.83 19.94
CA VAL A 75 25.43 -1.33 21.07
C VAL A 75 26.10 -2.42 21.91
N ALA A 76 25.80 -3.70 21.64
CA ALA A 76 26.44 -4.84 22.28
C ALA A 76 27.86 -5.11 21.71
N PRO A 77 28.71 -5.86 22.43
CA PRO A 77 29.95 -6.40 21.89
C PRO A 77 29.72 -7.20 20.59
N ASP A 78 30.72 -7.26 19.69
CA ASP A 78 30.63 -8.02 18.44
C ASP A 78 31.73 -9.10 18.39
N PRO A 79 31.39 -10.41 18.43
CA PRO A 79 30.04 -10.97 18.53
C PRO A 79 29.43 -10.86 19.94
N ALA A 80 28.10 -10.87 20.04
CA ALA A 80 27.36 -10.87 21.30
C ALA A 80 26.83 -12.26 21.65
N SER A 81 26.75 -12.59 22.94
CA SER A 81 25.99 -13.77 23.40
C SER A 81 24.51 -13.44 23.57
N TYR A 82 23.65 -14.44 23.51
CA TYR A 82 22.23 -14.31 23.85
C TYR A 82 22.03 -13.77 25.26
N GLY A 83 22.83 -14.23 26.24
CA GLY A 83 22.77 -13.74 27.62
C GLY A 83 23.10 -12.24 27.73
N THR A 84 24.09 -11.75 26.97
CA THR A 84 24.41 -10.32 26.89
C THR A 84 23.24 -9.52 26.30
N LEU A 85 22.65 -10.01 25.21
CA LEU A 85 21.50 -9.36 24.59
C LEU A 85 20.28 -9.34 25.53
N LEU A 86 20.00 -10.44 26.20
CA LEU A 86 18.92 -10.54 27.18
C LEU A 86 19.14 -9.56 28.33
N GLY A 87 20.36 -9.44 28.87
CA GLY A 87 20.68 -8.45 29.89
C GLY A 87 20.47 -7.01 29.42
N LEU A 88 20.80 -6.70 28.17
CA LEU A 88 20.56 -5.36 27.58
C LEU A 88 19.08 -5.05 27.40
N MET A 89 18.23 -6.06 27.15
CA MET A 89 16.81 -5.87 26.92
C MET A 89 15.99 -5.91 28.23
N ALA A 90 16.26 -6.88 29.09
CA ALA A 90 15.49 -7.17 30.32
C ALA A 90 16.06 -6.45 31.56
N GLY A 91 17.30 -5.96 31.50
CA GLY A 91 18.01 -5.40 32.64
C GLY A 91 18.42 -6.44 33.68
N ASP A 92 19.09 -5.99 34.74
CA ASP A 92 19.55 -6.84 35.84
C ASP A 92 18.40 -7.49 36.62
N GLY A 93 17.23 -6.85 36.63
CA GLY A 93 16.02 -7.34 37.28
C GLY A 93 15.32 -8.49 36.54
N GLY A 94 15.66 -8.72 35.26
CA GLY A 94 15.14 -9.84 34.48
C GLY A 94 13.63 -9.79 34.22
N ASP A 95 13.17 -8.89 33.36
CA ASP A 95 11.77 -8.86 32.91
C ASP A 95 11.38 -10.15 32.15
N GLU A 96 10.50 -10.95 32.74
CA GLU A 96 10.01 -12.23 32.19
C GLU A 96 9.28 -12.05 30.85
N THR A 97 8.58 -10.93 30.65
CA THR A 97 7.86 -10.64 29.39
C THR A 97 8.85 -10.40 28.27
N VAL A 98 9.93 -9.66 28.56
CA VAL A 98 11.04 -9.43 27.63
C VAL A 98 11.76 -10.75 27.34
N ALA A 99 12.07 -11.55 28.37
CA ALA A 99 12.72 -12.84 28.21
C ALA A 99 11.89 -13.81 27.35
N GLY A 100 10.57 -13.85 27.52
CA GLY A 100 9.65 -14.66 26.71
C GLY A 100 9.50 -14.18 25.27
N ALA A 101 9.56 -12.86 25.03
CA ALA A 101 9.39 -12.28 23.68
C ALA A 101 10.68 -12.26 22.86
N LEU A 102 11.86 -12.22 23.49
CA LEU A 102 13.17 -12.06 22.83
C LEU A 102 13.47 -13.14 21.77
N PRO A 103 13.19 -14.45 22.00
CA PRO A 103 13.41 -15.48 20.99
C PRO A 103 12.68 -15.21 19.68
N ARG A 104 11.43 -14.71 19.74
CA ARG A 104 10.64 -14.33 18.57
C ARG A 104 11.29 -13.18 17.81
N ALA A 105 11.70 -12.12 18.50
CA ALA A 105 12.36 -10.97 17.89
C ALA A 105 13.67 -11.37 17.21
N LEU A 106 14.48 -12.18 17.87
CA LEU A 106 15.74 -12.69 17.31
C LEU A 106 15.50 -13.61 16.10
N ALA A 107 14.46 -14.45 16.15
CA ALA A 107 14.05 -15.28 15.01
C ALA A 107 13.66 -14.41 13.81
N THR A 108 12.89 -13.33 14.00
CA THR A 108 12.56 -12.37 12.93
C THR A 108 13.81 -11.71 12.33
N LEU A 109 14.76 -11.27 13.16
CA LEU A 109 16.01 -10.68 12.68
C LEU A 109 16.88 -11.70 11.90
N ARG A 110 16.87 -12.97 12.32
CA ARG A 110 17.51 -14.07 11.58
C ARG A 110 16.78 -14.32 10.27
N GLU A 111 15.47 -14.48 10.27
CA GLU A 111 14.65 -14.73 9.07
C GLU A 111 14.94 -13.71 7.97
N GLN A 112 15.00 -12.42 8.33
CA GLN A 112 15.30 -11.30 7.42
C GLN A 112 16.80 -11.13 7.08
N ALA A 113 17.67 -12.05 7.52
CA ALA A 113 19.12 -12.01 7.32
C ALA A 113 19.80 -10.74 7.85
N LEU A 114 19.24 -10.13 8.90
CA LEU A 114 19.85 -9.00 9.62
C LEU A 114 20.80 -9.48 10.71
N VAL A 115 20.56 -10.66 11.27
CA VAL A 115 21.42 -11.31 12.27
C VAL A 115 21.80 -12.71 11.81
N TRP A 116 23.05 -13.10 12.06
CA TRP A 116 23.57 -14.45 11.78
C TRP A 116 24.47 -14.93 12.92
N GLY A 117 24.82 -16.22 12.90
CA GLY A 117 25.56 -16.89 13.97
C GLY A 117 24.67 -17.58 15.02
N GLY A 118 25.28 -18.50 15.77
CA GLY A 118 24.64 -19.20 16.88
C GLY A 118 24.42 -18.30 18.11
N ASP A 119 23.69 -18.78 19.10
CA ASP A 119 23.28 -17.99 20.27
C ASP A 119 24.46 -17.47 21.11
N ASP A 120 25.61 -18.14 21.07
CA ASP A 120 26.84 -17.67 21.74
C ASP A 120 27.57 -16.56 20.97
N ARG A 121 27.29 -16.41 19.67
CA ARG A 121 27.99 -15.48 18.77
C ARG A 121 27.04 -14.83 17.77
N LEU A 122 26.07 -14.10 18.27
CA LEU A 122 25.16 -13.27 17.50
C LEU A 122 25.92 -12.14 16.83
N ARG A 123 25.74 -12.00 15.51
CA ARG A 123 26.34 -10.96 14.70
C ARG A 123 25.27 -10.20 13.92
N LEU A 124 25.15 -8.92 14.21
CA LEU A 124 24.36 -7.99 13.40
C LEU A 124 25.13 -7.71 12.10
N VAL A 125 24.45 -7.68 10.96
CA VAL A 125 25.08 -7.31 9.68
C VAL A 125 25.71 -5.93 9.81
N ARG A 126 26.94 -5.78 9.31
CA ARG A 126 27.77 -4.57 9.46
C ARG A 126 27.01 -3.29 9.14
N THR A 127 26.30 -3.24 8.01
CA THR A 127 25.55 -2.07 7.59
C THR A 127 24.37 -1.74 8.52
N ALA A 128 23.71 -2.73 9.11
CA ALA A 128 22.68 -2.50 10.13
C ALA A 128 23.30 -1.95 11.41
N ARG A 129 24.47 -2.45 11.82
CA ARG A 129 25.22 -1.89 12.96
C ARG A 129 25.62 -0.44 12.70
N GLU A 130 26.16 -0.11 11.53
CA GLU A 130 26.54 1.25 11.15
C GLU A 130 25.35 2.23 11.12
N LEU A 131 24.14 1.74 10.79
CA LEU A 131 22.91 2.53 10.79
C LEU A 131 22.34 2.79 12.19
N LEU A 132 22.47 1.82 13.11
CA LEU A 132 21.81 1.84 14.43
C LEU A 132 22.74 2.23 15.58
N ALA A 133 24.05 2.02 15.42
CA ALA A 133 25.05 2.34 16.45
C ALA A 133 25.19 3.87 16.63
N PRO A 134 25.48 4.34 17.86
CA PRO A 134 25.71 5.76 18.11
C PRO A 134 26.87 6.29 17.28
N SER A 135 26.69 7.47 16.67
CA SER A 135 27.79 8.27 16.14
C SER A 135 27.65 9.73 16.59
N PRO A 136 28.72 10.54 16.50
CA PRO A 136 28.64 11.98 16.82
C PRO A 136 27.63 12.73 15.95
N GLN A 137 27.36 12.24 14.73
CA GLN A 137 26.44 12.84 13.77
C GLN A 137 25.01 12.28 13.89
N HIS A 138 24.86 11.06 14.43
CA HIS A 138 23.59 10.38 14.61
C HIS A 138 23.48 9.87 16.05
N PRO A 139 22.76 10.58 16.95
CA PRO A 139 22.52 10.10 18.31
C PRO A 139 21.81 8.74 18.26
N SER A 140 22.30 7.77 19.03
CA SER A 140 21.71 6.42 19.02
C SER A 140 20.23 6.47 19.44
N PRO A 141 19.36 5.65 18.82
CA PRO A 141 17.98 5.48 19.28
C PRO A 141 17.85 5.06 20.75
N THR A 142 18.88 4.40 21.31
CA THR A 142 18.98 4.01 22.73
C THR A 142 19.40 5.16 23.65
N GLY A 143 19.87 6.28 23.10
CA GLY A 143 20.50 7.38 23.84
C GLY A 143 21.85 7.02 24.48
N LEU A 144 22.43 5.86 24.17
CA LEU A 144 23.76 5.48 24.67
C LEU A 144 24.86 6.19 23.91
N GLY A 145 25.92 6.56 24.63
CA GLY A 145 27.14 7.12 24.06
C GLY A 145 28.10 6.07 23.47
N PRO A 146 29.29 6.53 23.04
CA PRO A 146 30.41 5.66 22.69
C PRO A 146 30.88 4.84 23.90
N THR A 147 31.55 3.72 23.64
CA THR A 147 32.25 2.94 24.67
C THR A 147 33.40 3.74 25.28
N VAL A 148 33.90 3.35 26.45
CA VAL A 148 35.12 3.94 27.02
C VAL A 148 36.28 3.86 26.02
N GLN A 149 36.42 2.75 25.30
CA GLN A 149 37.45 2.57 24.28
C GLN A 149 37.33 3.59 23.13
N GLU A 150 36.11 3.80 22.63
CA GLU A 150 35.84 4.78 21.58
C GLU A 150 36.06 6.22 22.08
N ALA A 151 35.60 6.54 23.29
CA ALA A 151 35.69 7.88 23.88
C ALA A 151 37.12 8.28 24.31
N THR A 152 37.98 7.30 24.60
CA THR A 152 39.40 7.53 24.92
C THR A 152 40.31 7.49 23.69
N SER A 153 39.74 7.22 22.50
CA SER A 153 40.49 7.25 21.24
C SER A 153 41.07 8.64 20.99
N GLY A 154 42.40 8.72 20.87
CA GLY A 154 43.13 9.98 20.71
C GLY A 154 43.50 10.71 22.00
N MET A 155 43.17 10.16 23.18
CA MET A 155 43.62 10.69 24.48
C MET A 155 45.09 10.33 24.75
N SER A 156 45.83 11.22 25.43
CA SER A 156 47.22 10.92 25.77
C SER A 156 47.32 9.76 26.79
N PRO A 157 48.30 8.85 26.66
CA PRO A 157 48.47 7.74 27.60
C PRO A 157 48.60 8.18 29.06
N GLY A 158 49.28 9.30 29.31
CA GLY A 158 49.42 9.89 30.64
C GLY A 158 48.07 10.28 31.26
N ARG A 159 47.17 10.90 30.49
CA ARG A 159 45.84 11.27 30.98
C ARG A 159 44.97 10.05 31.30
N ILE A 160 45.04 9.00 30.47
CA ILE A 160 44.33 7.75 30.76
C ILE A 160 44.84 7.13 32.08
N GLN A 161 46.15 7.19 32.32
CA GLN A 161 46.76 6.66 33.54
C GLN A 161 46.39 7.47 34.79
N GLU A 162 46.27 8.80 34.68
CA GLU A 162 45.70 9.65 35.73
C GLU A 162 44.27 9.22 36.08
N ILE A 163 43.42 8.98 35.08
CA ILE A 163 42.03 8.55 35.27
C ILE A 163 41.95 7.20 35.98
N VAL A 164 42.75 6.21 35.55
CA VAL A 164 42.82 4.88 36.18
C VAL A 164 43.23 4.99 37.65
N THR A 165 44.23 5.81 37.95
CA THR A 165 44.72 6.02 39.31
C THR A 165 43.66 6.70 40.18
N ALA A 166 43.00 7.75 39.67
CA ALA A 166 41.94 8.48 40.38
C ALA A 166 40.66 7.66 40.57
N ALA A 167 40.41 6.67 39.70
CA ALA A 167 39.35 5.67 39.85
C ALA A 167 39.69 4.57 40.89
N GLY A 168 40.90 4.58 41.46
CA GLY A 168 41.33 3.63 42.49
C GLY A 168 41.81 2.28 41.95
N LEU A 169 42.21 2.23 40.68
CA LEU A 169 42.81 1.06 40.05
C LEU A 169 44.34 1.16 40.05
N PRO A 170 45.07 0.03 40.05
CA PRO A 170 46.53 0.04 39.92
C PRO A 170 46.95 0.55 38.55
N SER A 171 48.12 1.19 38.48
CA SER A 171 48.67 1.66 37.20
C SER A 171 49.06 0.52 36.27
N THR A 172 48.85 0.70 34.97
CA THR A 172 49.16 -0.30 33.94
C THR A 172 50.38 0.11 33.12
N HIS A 173 50.89 -0.82 32.31
CA HIS A 173 52.10 -0.62 31.50
C HIS A 173 51.83 0.03 30.14
N ASP A 174 50.58 -0.03 29.66
CA ASP A 174 50.14 0.56 28.40
C ASP A 174 48.70 1.10 28.49
N SER A 175 48.30 1.93 27.50
CA SER A 175 47.00 2.57 27.44
C SER A 175 45.85 1.61 27.11
N VAL A 176 46.09 0.53 26.37
CA VAL A 176 45.04 -0.45 26.01
C VAL A 176 44.65 -1.25 27.25
N SER A 177 45.63 -1.69 28.04
CA SER A 177 45.40 -2.32 29.35
C SER A 177 44.72 -1.35 30.33
N ALA A 178 45.11 -0.07 30.32
CA ALA A 178 44.48 0.97 31.16
C ALA A 178 42.98 1.12 30.84
N VAL A 179 42.65 1.27 29.56
CA VAL A 179 41.27 1.37 29.06
C VAL A 179 40.48 0.09 29.37
N THR A 180 41.09 -1.08 29.19
CA THR A 180 40.46 -2.37 29.50
C THR A 180 40.14 -2.50 31.00
N ALA A 181 41.06 -2.08 31.87
CA ALA A 181 40.84 -2.07 33.32
C ALA A 181 39.70 -1.10 33.70
N LEU A 182 39.63 0.06 33.05
CA LEU A 182 38.57 1.05 33.28
C LEU A 182 37.20 0.55 32.80
N SER A 183 37.11 -0.01 31.58
CA SER A 183 35.89 -0.68 31.08
C SER A 183 35.47 -1.83 31.99
N GLY A 184 36.43 -2.62 32.49
CA GLY A 184 36.19 -3.70 33.45
C GLY A 184 35.64 -3.21 34.79
N LEU A 185 36.13 -2.07 35.30
CA LEU A 185 35.60 -1.42 36.50
C LEU A 185 34.15 -1.00 36.31
N PHE A 186 33.84 -0.31 35.20
CA PHE A 186 32.50 0.23 34.95
C PHE A 186 31.47 -0.86 34.66
N THR A 187 31.90 -1.98 34.05
CA THR A 187 31.03 -3.14 33.81
C THR A 187 30.78 -3.94 35.10
N HIS A 188 31.68 -3.88 36.08
CA HIS A 188 31.55 -4.66 37.32
C HIS A 188 30.62 -4.00 38.35
N ARG A 189 29.38 -4.51 38.46
CA ARG A 189 28.30 -4.00 39.34
C ARG A 189 28.74 -3.53 40.72
N LYS A 190 29.33 -4.41 41.54
CA LYS A 190 29.72 -4.07 42.93
C LYS A 190 30.82 -2.99 43.03
N LYS A 191 31.82 -3.02 42.13
CA LYS A 191 32.95 -2.09 42.15
C LYS A 191 32.50 -0.70 41.69
N MET A 192 31.67 -0.64 40.66
CA MET A 192 31.09 0.59 40.16
C MET A 192 30.14 1.24 41.18
N ALA A 193 29.29 0.46 41.85
CA ALA A 193 28.43 0.96 42.92
C ALA A 193 29.25 1.58 44.07
N LYS A 194 30.40 0.97 44.43
CA LYS A 194 31.32 1.53 45.42
C LYS A 194 31.93 2.86 44.97
N LEU A 195 32.28 3.00 43.68
CA LEU A 195 32.79 4.25 43.13
C LEU A 195 31.71 5.36 43.16
N LEU A 196 30.48 5.04 42.76
CA LEU A 196 29.36 5.98 42.75
C LEU A 196 28.88 6.39 44.15
N ALA A 197 29.04 5.53 45.16
CA ALA A 197 28.73 5.87 46.55
C ALA A 197 29.58 7.06 47.08
N GLY A 198 30.76 7.29 46.50
CA GLY A 198 31.61 8.45 46.81
C GLY A 198 31.28 9.72 46.02
N ALA A 199 30.26 9.71 45.16
CA ALA A 199 29.92 10.83 44.29
C ALA A 199 29.20 11.97 45.04
N PRO A 200 29.63 13.24 44.88
CA PRO A 200 28.86 14.41 45.34
C PRO A 200 27.44 14.46 44.75
N GLU A 201 26.48 15.04 45.47
CA GLU A 201 25.08 15.12 45.02
C GLU A 201 24.94 15.77 43.64
N ALA A 202 25.58 16.94 43.45
CA ALA A 202 25.58 17.65 42.18
C ALA A 202 26.18 16.84 41.02
N ALA A 203 27.11 15.91 41.28
CA ALA A 203 27.64 15.01 40.25
C ALA A 203 26.62 13.93 39.86
N ARG A 204 25.84 13.41 40.83
CA ARG A 204 24.76 12.45 40.58
C ARG A 204 23.60 13.07 39.79
N GLU A 205 23.27 14.34 40.06
CA GLU A 205 22.26 15.07 39.28
C GLU A 205 22.66 15.19 37.80
N VAL A 206 23.92 15.53 37.51
CA VAL A 206 24.43 15.61 36.13
C VAL A 206 24.32 14.26 35.42
N LEU A 207 24.75 13.18 36.07
CA LEU A 207 24.63 11.83 35.52
C LEU A 207 23.16 11.48 35.24
N THR A 208 22.25 11.75 36.18
CA THR A 208 20.82 11.46 36.02
C THR A 208 20.20 12.14 34.80
N ARG A 209 20.61 13.38 34.49
CA ARG A 209 20.17 14.11 33.29
C ARG A 209 20.69 13.48 31.99
N LEU A 210 21.93 13.01 31.98
CA LEU A 210 22.57 12.40 30.81
C LEU A 210 22.19 10.94 30.59
N VAL A 211 21.69 10.23 31.62
CA VAL A 211 21.41 8.79 31.56
C VAL A 211 20.42 8.44 30.46
N TRP A 212 19.31 9.16 30.28
CA TRP A 212 18.33 8.91 29.20
C TRP A 212 18.22 10.06 28.19
N GLY A 213 18.93 11.17 28.43
CA GLY A 213 19.04 12.29 27.51
C GLY A 213 20.13 12.07 26.46
N PRO A 214 20.50 13.11 25.69
CA PRO A 214 21.69 13.07 24.85
C PRO A 214 22.91 12.70 25.72
N PRO A 215 23.76 11.76 25.28
CA PRO A 215 24.91 11.34 26.09
C PRO A 215 26.02 12.40 26.11
N TYR A 216 25.88 13.49 25.34
CA TYR A 216 26.84 14.58 25.24
C TYR A 216 26.41 15.79 26.06
N GLY A 217 27.38 16.45 26.67
CA GLY A 217 27.20 17.71 27.40
C GLY A 217 28.29 18.72 27.06
N GLN A 218 28.01 20.00 27.30
CA GLN A 218 28.99 21.09 27.16
C GLN A 218 29.61 21.42 28.53
N VAL A 219 30.91 21.67 28.56
CA VAL A 219 31.69 21.97 29.77
C VAL A 219 32.60 23.17 29.50
N THR A 220 32.66 24.08 30.46
CA THR A 220 33.53 25.26 30.42
C THR A 220 35.02 24.88 30.55
N ALA A 221 35.91 25.78 30.12
CA ALA A 221 37.36 25.57 30.25
C ALA A 221 37.80 25.33 31.70
N GLU A 222 37.12 25.97 32.66
CA GLU A 222 37.26 25.71 34.09
C GLU A 222 36.01 24.99 34.61
N PRO A 223 36.00 23.64 34.66
CA PRO A 223 34.84 22.89 35.14
C PRO A 223 34.68 23.05 36.65
N ALA A 224 33.44 23.17 37.09
CA ALA A 224 33.07 23.15 38.51
C ALA A 224 33.55 21.85 39.19
N ALA A 225 33.76 21.89 40.52
CA ALA A 225 34.35 20.78 41.27
C ALA A 225 33.63 19.42 41.08
N HIS A 226 32.29 19.43 40.97
CA HIS A 226 31.51 18.21 40.75
C HIS A 226 31.68 17.62 39.33
N LEU A 227 31.86 18.46 38.30
CA LEU A 227 32.19 18.00 36.94
C LEU A 227 33.63 17.50 36.85
N ARG A 228 34.57 18.18 37.52
CA ARG A 228 35.96 17.74 37.62
C ARG A 228 36.07 16.37 38.27
N TRP A 229 35.31 16.12 39.33
CA TRP A 229 35.23 14.81 39.99
C TRP A 229 34.80 13.69 39.04
N LEU A 230 33.83 13.95 38.16
CA LEU A 230 33.37 13.00 37.14
C LEU A 230 34.43 12.75 36.05
N LEU A 231 35.09 13.81 35.59
CA LEU A 231 36.14 13.75 34.57
C LEU A 231 37.38 13.00 35.06
N ASP A 232 37.82 13.26 36.30
CA ASP A 232 39.01 12.63 36.87
C ASP A 232 38.82 11.13 37.10
N ARG A 233 37.59 10.66 37.28
CA ARG A 233 37.26 9.23 37.46
C ARG A 233 36.77 8.55 36.18
N GLY A 234 36.79 9.25 35.05
CA GLY A 234 36.37 8.71 33.75
C GLY A 234 34.87 8.42 33.64
N LEU A 235 34.06 8.95 34.57
CA LEU A 235 32.60 8.83 34.54
C LEU A 235 31.97 9.74 33.47
N LEU A 236 32.69 10.82 33.11
CA LEU A 236 32.52 11.58 31.88
C LEU A 236 33.88 11.63 31.18
N LEU A 237 33.88 11.54 29.85
CA LEU A 237 35.11 11.61 29.05
C LEU A 237 35.04 12.79 28.06
N PRO A 238 36.12 13.56 27.89
CA PRO A 238 36.17 14.62 26.90
C PRO A 238 36.30 14.03 25.49
N THR A 239 35.48 14.49 24.55
CA THR A 239 35.52 14.04 23.14
C THR A 239 36.01 15.13 22.19
N ALA A 240 35.73 16.39 22.50
CA ALA A 240 36.18 17.57 21.77
C ALA A 240 36.39 18.74 22.76
N PRO A 241 37.09 19.82 22.39
CA PRO A 241 37.22 20.99 23.25
C PRO A 241 35.84 21.49 23.71
N GLY A 242 35.65 21.54 25.04
CA GLY A 242 34.39 21.96 25.65
C GLY A 242 33.23 20.94 25.60
N THR A 243 33.44 19.75 25.02
CA THR A 243 32.39 18.71 24.93
C THR A 243 32.80 17.45 25.68
N VAL A 244 31.87 16.94 26.50
CA VAL A 244 32.04 15.69 27.24
C VAL A 244 30.96 14.69 26.84
N VAL A 245 31.25 13.41 27.06
CA VAL A 245 30.31 12.32 26.80
C VAL A 245 30.22 11.39 28.01
N LEU A 246 29.02 10.87 28.26
CA LEU A 246 28.77 9.76 29.18
C LEU A 246 29.12 8.43 28.49
N PRO A 247 30.15 7.70 28.95
CA PRO A 247 30.54 6.43 28.33
C PRO A 247 29.45 5.37 28.48
N ARG A 248 29.31 4.50 27.47
CA ARG A 248 28.27 3.47 27.40
C ARG A 248 28.22 2.57 28.64
N GLU A 249 29.37 2.11 29.12
CA GLU A 249 29.48 1.22 30.27
C GLU A 249 28.95 1.88 31.54
N VAL A 250 29.23 3.17 31.73
CA VAL A 250 28.73 3.97 32.85
C VAL A 250 27.21 4.16 32.72
N ALA A 251 26.72 4.50 31.53
CA ALA A 251 25.30 4.65 31.26
C ALA A 251 24.53 3.34 31.52
N LEU A 252 25.01 2.21 30.99
CA LEU A 252 24.42 0.89 31.22
C LEU A 252 24.45 0.49 32.69
N HIS A 253 25.48 0.89 33.45
CA HIS A 253 25.49 0.68 34.89
C HIS A 253 24.32 1.41 35.55
N LEU A 254 24.18 2.71 35.27
CA LEU A 254 23.13 3.58 35.82
C LEU A 254 21.71 3.20 35.34
N ARG A 255 21.60 2.52 34.20
CA ARG A 255 20.33 2.02 33.64
C ARG A 255 19.98 0.60 34.10
N GLU A 256 20.73 0.02 35.04
CA GLU A 256 20.56 -1.37 35.52
C GLU A 256 20.69 -2.39 34.37
N GLY A 257 21.61 -2.15 33.45
CA GLY A 257 21.87 -3.01 32.29
C GLY A 257 21.00 -2.73 31.07
N ARG A 258 19.93 -1.93 31.19
CA ARG A 258 19.00 -1.71 30.08
C ARG A 258 19.54 -0.78 29.00
N ALA A 259 19.45 -1.20 27.75
CA ALA A 259 19.70 -0.36 26.58
C ALA A 259 18.54 0.62 26.34
N HIS A 260 17.29 0.17 26.52
CA HIS A 260 16.07 0.96 26.30
C HIS A 260 15.37 1.32 27.61
N ARG A 261 14.78 2.53 27.67
CA ARG A 261 14.06 2.98 28.87
C ARG A 261 12.80 2.17 29.12
N ALA A 262 12.08 1.87 28.04
CA ALA A 262 10.86 1.08 28.04
C ALA A 262 10.94 0.11 26.85
N PRO A 263 11.37 -1.15 27.05
CA PRO A 263 11.19 -2.18 26.05
C PRO A 263 9.69 -2.44 25.83
N GLU A 264 9.28 -2.68 24.59
CA GLU A 264 7.87 -2.90 24.22
C GLU A 264 7.68 -4.32 23.64
N PRO A 265 7.84 -5.39 24.46
CA PRO A 265 7.98 -6.79 24.00
C PRO A 265 6.77 -7.35 23.26
N LEU A 266 5.58 -6.88 23.63
CA LEU A 266 4.31 -7.34 23.10
C LEU A 266 3.62 -6.22 22.35
N PRO A 267 2.89 -6.54 21.28
CA PRO A 267 2.11 -5.55 20.60
C PRO A 267 1.00 -5.00 21.50
N PRO A 268 0.75 -3.68 21.50
CA PRO A 268 -0.40 -3.11 22.18
C PRO A 268 -1.69 -3.82 21.77
N ALA A 269 -2.53 -4.15 22.75
CA ALA A 269 -3.85 -4.69 22.49
C ALA A 269 -4.73 -3.60 21.88
N VAL A 270 -5.49 -3.93 20.84
CA VAL A 270 -6.56 -3.05 20.35
C VAL A 270 -7.71 -3.20 21.32
N ALA A 271 -8.02 -2.14 22.06
CA ALA A 271 -9.05 -2.16 23.08
C ALA A 271 -10.41 -1.85 22.45
N PRO A 272 -11.49 -2.57 22.83
CA PRO A 272 -12.84 -2.17 22.46
C PRO A 272 -13.25 -0.92 23.27
N ALA A 273 -13.59 0.17 22.59
CA ALA A 273 -14.15 1.37 23.23
C ALA A 273 -15.64 1.19 23.57
N ALA A 274 -16.36 0.45 22.73
CA ALA A 274 -17.77 0.13 22.92
C ALA A 274 -18.09 -1.26 22.36
N THR A 275 -19.17 -1.87 22.83
CA THR A 275 -19.69 -3.14 22.30
C THR A 275 -21.17 -3.01 22.01
N HIS A 276 -21.58 -3.45 20.82
CA HIS A 276 -22.94 -3.41 20.34
C HIS A 276 -23.38 -4.81 19.91
N SER A 277 -24.70 -5.04 19.84
CA SER A 277 -25.21 -6.29 19.25
C SER A 277 -24.86 -6.33 17.76
N PRO A 278 -24.39 -7.47 17.21
CA PRO A 278 -24.04 -7.59 15.79
C PRO A 278 -25.16 -7.12 14.84
N GLN A 279 -26.43 -7.42 15.16
CA GLN A 279 -27.56 -7.01 14.32
C GLN A 279 -27.70 -5.49 14.19
N VAL A 280 -27.44 -4.74 15.28
CA VAL A 280 -27.50 -3.26 15.26
C VAL A 280 -26.35 -2.68 14.45
N VAL A 281 -25.17 -3.29 14.53
CA VAL A 281 -24.00 -2.91 13.73
C VAL A 281 -24.29 -3.14 12.25
N ASP A 282 -24.77 -4.31 11.90
CA ASP A 282 -25.08 -4.68 10.52
C ASP A 282 -26.18 -3.79 9.93
N ALA A 283 -27.25 -3.50 10.69
CA ALA A 283 -28.31 -2.59 10.27
C ALA A 283 -27.84 -1.14 10.12
N THR A 284 -26.99 -0.65 11.04
CA THR A 284 -26.43 0.71 10.93
C THR A 284 -25.51 0.83 9.71
N ALA A 285 -24.67 -0.18 9.49
CA ALA A 285 -23.78 -0.27 8.34
C ALA A 285 -24.58 -0.36 7.02
N ALA A 286 -25.69 -1.10 7.00
CA ALA A 286 -26.59 -1.14 5.85
C ALA A 286 -27.25 0.21 5.56
N GLY A 287 -27.64 0.96 6.59
CA GLY A 287 -28.12 2.34 6.45
C GLY A 287 -27.07 3.26 5.82
N GLN A 288 -25.82 3.19 6.27
CA GLN A 288 -24.71 3.95 5.67
C GLN A 288 -24.43 3.53 4.23
N ALA A 289 -24.44 2.22 3.94
CA ALA A 289 -24.30 1.71 2.58
C ALA A 289 -25.41 2.23 1.65
N TYR A 290 -26.65 2.30 2.13
CA TYR A 290 -27.76 2.88 1.38
C TYR A 290 -27.55 4.38 1.11
N THR A 291 -27.15 5.16 2.12
CA THR A 291 -26.81 6.58 1.95
C THR A 291 -25.67 6.78 0.95
N ALA A 292 -24.62 5.95 1.02
CA ALA A 292 -23.50 5.98 0.08
C ALA A 292 -23.96 5.81 -1.38
N LEU A 293 -24.84 4.84 -1.65
CA LEU A 293 -25.40 4.62 -2.98
C LEU A 293 -26.20 5.84 -3.47
N ALA A 294 -27.06 6.39 -2.61
CA ALA A 294 -27.86 7.57 -2.95
C ALA A 294 -26.98 8.79 -3.26
N THR A 295 -25.93 9.03 -2.47
CA THR A 295 -25.01 10.15 -2.69
C THR A 295 -24.21 10.02 -3.99
N VAL A 296 -23.72 8.81 -4.32
CA VAL A 296 -23.02 8.57 -5.59
C VAL A 296 -23.95 8.71 -6.79
N GLU A 297 -25.19 8.20 -6.69
CA GLU A 297 -26.20 8.35 -7.75
C GLU A 297 -26.56 9.83 -7.97
N GLU A 298 -26.72 10.61 -6.90
CA GLU A 298 -26.98 12.05 -7.00
C GLU A 298 -25.80 12.82 -7.64
N LEU A 299 -24.55 12.48 -7.27
CA LEU A 299 -23.35 13.05 -7.89
C LEU A 299 -23.31 12.79 -9.40
N LEU A 300 -23.55 11.53 -9.80
CA LEU A 300 -23.48 11.12 -11.20
C LEU A 300 -24.60 11.74 -12.02
N LYS A 301 -25.79 11.89 -11.43
CA LYS A 301 -26.93 12.58 -12.06
C LYS A 301 -26.65 14.07 -12.27
N ASP A 302 -26.05 14.76 -11.30
CA ASP A 302 -25.67 16.18 -11.42
C ASP A 302 -24.65 16.40 -12.55
N TRP A 303 -23.75 15.44 -12.78
CA TRP A 303 -22.68 15.57 -13.78
C TRP A 303 -23.05 14.99 -15.16
N ASP A 304 -24.26 14.45 -15.29
CA ASP A 304 -24.78 13.81 -16.50
C ASP A 304 -25.01 14.80 -17.66
N GLU A 305 -25.36 16.06 -17.32
CA GLU A 305 -25.65 17.14 -18.28
C GLU A 305 -24.41 17.98 -18.65
N GLY A 306 -23.23 17.57 -18.18
CA GLY A 306 -21.96 18.28 -18.38
C GLY A 306 -21.39 18.79 -17.07
N GLY A 307 -20.53 17.99 -16.44
CA GLY A 307 -19.90 18.31 -15.18
C GLY A 307 -18.80 19.38 -15.24
N PRO A 308 -18.06 19.57 -14.13
CA PRO A 308 -17.07 20.64 -13.99
C PRO A 308 -15.91 20.54 -14.99
N ALA A 309 -15.36 21.69 -15.36
CA ALA A 309 -14.16 21.75 -16.20
C ALA A 309 -12.91 21.28 -15.44
N VAL A 310 -12.00 20.63 -16.16
CA VAL A 310 -10.70 20.21 -15.64
C VAL A 310 -9.75 21.42 -15.60
N LEU A 311 -9.07 21.60 -14.47
CA LEU A 311 -8.04 22.64 -14.35
C LEU A 311 -6.85 22.35 -15.27
N ARG A 312 -6.15 23.39 -15.72
CA ARG A 312 -4.87 23.23 -16.48
C ARG A 312 -3.83 22.39 -15.73
N ALA A 313 -3.86 22.41 -14.40
CA ALA A 313 -2.98 21.62 -13.54
C ALA A 313 -3.49 20.19 -13.28
N GLY A 314 -4.65 19.84 -13.85
CA GLY A 314 -5.44 18.65 -13.54
C GLY A 314 -6.32 18.82 -12.29
N GLY A 315 -7.46 18.14 -12.27
CA GLY A 315 -8.40 18.14 -11.14
C GLY A 315 -9.48 19.22 -11.19
N LEU A 316 -10.22 19.31 -10.09
CA LEU A 316 -11.36 20.21 -9.88
C LEU A 316 -10.94 21.51 -9.20
N SER A 317 -11.61 22.60 -9.55
CA SER A 317 -11.45 23.85 -8.80
C SER A 317 -12.07 23.77 -7.40
N VAL A 318 -11.53 24.54 -6.45
CA VAL A 318 -12.11 24.66 -5.09
C VAL A 318 -13.58 25.12 -5.15
N ARG A 319 -13.90 26.00 -6.11
CA ARG A 319 -15.27 26.49 -6.31
C ARG A 319 -16.20 25.38 -6.78
N ASP A 320 -15.75 24.55 -7.72
CA ASP A 320 -16.56 23.44 -8.23
C ASP A 320 -16.74 22.36 -7.17
N LEU A 321 -15.69 22.02 -6.42
CA LEU A 321 -15.81 21.09 -5.28
C LEU A 321 -16.81 21.61 -4.24
N LYS A 322 -16.78 22.90 -3.91
CA LYS A 322 -17.75 23.52 -2.99
C LYS A 322 -19.17 23.48 -3.56
N ARG A 323 -19.35 23.70 -4.86
CA ARG A 323 -20.67 23.56 -5.52
C ARG A 323 -21.17 22.13 -5.42
N THR A 324 -20.32 21.14 -5.70
CA THR A 324 -20.66 19.72 -5.55
C THR A 324 -21.02 19.37 -4.11
N ALA A 325 -20.29 19.89 -3.12
CA ALA A 325 -20.60 19.69 -1.71
C ALA A 325 -21.98 20.24 -1.32
N VAL A 326 -22.33 21.43 -1.82
CA VAL A 326 -23.67 22.02 -1.63
C VAL A 326 -24.75 21.20 -2.33
N ALA A 327 -24.51 20.75 -3.56
CA ALA A 327 -25.46 19.94 -4.31
C ALA A 327 -25.78 18.60 -3.61
N LEU A 328 -24.75 17.98 -3.03
CA LEU A 328 -24.86 16.71 -2.29
C LEU A 328 -25.30 16.87 -0.83
N ASP A 329 -25.43 18.09 -0.32
CA ASP A 329 -25.68 18.41 1.10
C ASP A 329 -24.67 17.76 2.07
N VAL A 330 -23.38 17.84 1.73
CA VAL A 330 -22.27 17.29 2.54
C VAL A 330 -21.13 18.30 2.72
N SER A 331 -20.18 17.99 3.60
CA SER A 331 -18.97 18.82 3.75
C SER A 331 -18.00 18.64 2.58
N GLU A 332 -17.16 19.64 2.31
CA GLU A 332 -16.17 19.59 1.22
C GLU A 332 -15.25 18.34 1.26
N PRO A 333 -14.73 17.89 2.43
CA PRO A 333 -13.94 16.65 2.50
C PRO A 333 -14.75 15.39 2.14
N VAL A 334 -16.03 15.34 2.49
CA VAL A 334 -16.92 14.21 2.16
C VAL A 334 -17.28 14.22 0.66
N ALA A 335 -17.53 15.39 0.07
CA ALA A 335 -17.71 15.54 -1.37
C ALA A 335 -16.45 15.13 -2.16
N ALA A 336 -15.26 15.46 -1.65
CA ALA A 336 -14.00 15.02 -2.23
C ALA A 336 -13.86 13.49 -2.18
N PHE A 337 -14.23 12.87 -1.06
CA PHE A 337 -14.24 11.41 -0.93
C PHE A 337 -15.15 10.73 -1.95
N TRP A 338 -16.41 11.17 -2.09
CA TRP A 338 -17.34 10.57 -3.05
C TRP A 338 -16.91 10.76 -4.50
N THR A 339 -16.42 11.95 -4.84
CA THR A 339 -15.89 12.25 -6.16
C THR A 339 -14.68 11.36 -6.51
N GLU A 340 -13.72 11.23 -5.60
CA GLU A 340 -12.56 10.36 -5.80
C GLU A 340 -12.93 8.87 -5.88
N LEU A 341 -13.91 8.43 -5.09
CA LEU A 341 -14.39 7.06 -5.14
C LEU A 341 -15.13 6.75 -6.44
N ALA A 342 -15.98 7.66 -6.92
CA ALA A 342 -16.65 7.51 -8.21
C ALA A 342 -15.62 7.44 -9.35
N TYR A 343 -14.54 8.21 -9.27
CA TYR A 343 -13.43 8.15 -10.22
C TYR A 343 -12.67 6.82 -10.13
N ALA A 344 -12.35 6.37 -8.92
CA ALA A 344 -11.68 5.09 -8.68
C ALA A 344 -12.53 3.88 -9.11
N ALA A 345 -13.85 3.98 -9.03
CA ALA A 345 -14.80 2.98 -9.52
C ALA A 345 -15.01 3.04 -11.05
N GLY A 346 -14.44 4.04 -11.73
CA GLY A 346 -14.59 4.26 -13.18
C GLY A 346 -15.94 4.83 -13.59
N LEU A 347 -16.74 5.36 -12.66
CA LEU A 347 -18.07 5.92 -12.91
C LEU A 347 -18.03 7.35 -13.45
N ILE A 348 -16.98 8.11 -13.08
CA ILE A 348 -16.67 9.40 -13.68
C ILE A 348 -15.30 9.37 -14.35
N ALA A 349 -15.17 10.10 -15.44
CA ALA A 349 -13.90 10.32 -16.10
C ALA A 349 -13.86 11.73 -16.69
N SER A 350 -12.68 12.06 -17.22
CA SER A 350 -12.48 13.25 -18.05
C SER A 350 -12.71 12.90 -19.52
N ASP A 351 -13.36 13.77 -20.28
CA ASP A 351 -13.70 13.54 -21.70
C ASP A 351 -12.50 13.61 -22.65
N GLY A 352 -11.42 14.30 -22.27
CA GLY A 352 -10.21 14.47 -23.09
C GLY A 352 -10.37 15.44 -24.27
N GLU A 353 -11.45 16.22 -24.29
CA GLU A 353 -11.74 17.21 -25.33
C GLU A 353 -10.95 18.52 -25.11
N ALA A 354 -11.00 19.46 -26.07
CA ALA A 354 -10.26 20.72 -25.99
C ALA A 354 -10.65 21.58 -24.76
N ASP A 355 -11.94 21.54 -24.38
CA ASP A 355 -12.47 22.11 -23.13
C ASP A 355 -12.80 20.97 -22.16
N GLU A 356 -11.75 20.31 -21.68
CA GLU A 356 -11.84 19.07 -20.93
C GLU A 356 -12.78 19.17 -19.70
N ARG A 357 -13.72 18.24 -19.57
CA ARG A 357 -14.72 18.20 -18.47
C ARG A 357 -14.84 16.82 -17.85
N TYR A 358 -15.15 16.81 -16.56
CA TYR A 358 -15.57 15.59 -15.89
C TYR A 358 -17.04 15.29 -16.19
N ALA A 359 -17.35 14.05 -16.56
CA ALA A 359 -18.71 13.58 -16.79
C ALA A 359 -18.85 12.08 -16.46
N ALA A 360 -20.09 11.60 -16.43
CA ALA A 360 -20.38 10.19 -16.23
C ALA A 360 -19.87 9.34 -17.42
N THR A 361 -19.31 8.16 -17.10
CA THR A 361 -18.88 7.18 -18.10
C THR A 361 -20.01 6.20 -18.43
N PRO A 362 -19.93 5.42 -19.52
CA PRO A 362 -20.89 4.34 -19.78
C PRO A 362 -20.97 3.27 -18.67
N ALA A 363 -19.94 3.16 -17.81
CA ALA A 363 -19.97 2.26 -16.67
C ALA A 363 -20.99 2.67 -15.60
N TYR A 364 -21.43 3.94 -15.61
CA TYR A 364 -22.54 4.42 -14.79
C TYR A 364 -23.85 3.71 -15.13
N ASP A 365 -24.17 3.59 -16.42
CA ASP A 365 -25.40 2.92 -16.87
C ASP A 365 -25.39 1.45 -16.47
N GLU A 366 -24.27 0.75 -16.70
CA GLU A 366 -24.09 -0.64 -16.24
C GLU A 366 -24.20 -0.78 -14.73
N TRP A 367 -23.69 0.19 -13.97
CA TRP A 367 -23.77 0.18 -12.52
C TRP A 367 -25.21 0.32 -12.04
N LEU A 368 -26.03 1.14 -12.69
CA LEU A 368 -27.43 1.32 -12.31
C LEU A 368 -28.32 0.08 -12.57
N GLU A 369 -27.93 -0.79 -13.49
CA GLU A 369 -28.64 -2.07 -13.74
C GLU A 369 -28.38 -3.12 -12.66
N LEU A 370 -27.36 -2.93 -11.81
CA LEU A 370 -27.04 -3.84 -10.72
C LEU A 370 -27.98 -3.68 -9.52
N SER A 371 -28.17 -4.75 -8.76
CA SER A 371 -28.88 -4.67 -7.49
C SER A 371 -28.17 -3.72 -6.50
N PRO A 372 -28.87 -3.08 -5.55
CA PRO A 372 -28.23 -2.17 -4.58
C PRO A 372 -27.03 -2.78 -3.84
N ALA A 373 -27.09 -4.05 -3.49
CA ALA A 373 -25.99 -4.74 -2.80
C ALA A 373 -24.77 -4.96 -3.71
N GLU A 374 -24.98 -5.25 -5.00
CA GLU A 374 -23.90 -5.38 -6.00
C GLU A 374 -23.30 -4.02 -6.35
N ARG A 375 -24.13 -2.98 -6.45
CA ARG A 375 -23.68 -1.60 -6.60
C ARG A 375 -22.73 -1.19 -5.47
N TRP A 376 -23.11 -1.51 -4.23
CA TRP A 376 -22.27 -1.26 -3.05
C TRP A 376 -20.98 -2.06 -3.11
N ALA A 377 -21.05 -3.35 -3.47
CA ALA A 377 -19.87 -4.20 -3.55
C ALA A 377 -18.87 -3.71 -4.60
N ARG A 378 -19.33 -3.13 -5.73
CA ARG A 378 -18.45 -2.50 -6.74
C ARG A 378 -17.70 -1.30 -6.16
N LEU A 379 -18.40 -0.42 -5.42
CA LEU A 379 -17.77 0.73 -4.76
C LEU A 379 -16.77 0.30 -3.67
N ALA A 380 -17.15 -0.65 -2.81
CA ALA A 380 -16.27 -1.15 -1.75
C ALA A 380 -15.02 -1.86 -2.30
N GLN A 381 -15.15 -2.58 -3.41
CA GLN A 381 -14.02 -3.22 -4.11
C GLN A 381 -13.11 -2.22 -4.83
N ALA A 382 -13.64 -1.07 -5.26
CA ALA A 382 -12.81 0.03 -5.79
C ALA A 382 -12.06 0.75 -4.65
N TRP A 383 -12.70 0.95 -3.51
CA TRP A 383 -12.13 1.64 -2.35
C TRP A 383 -10.97 0.87 -1.69
N LEU A 384 -11.09 -0.45 -1.51
CA LEU A 384 -10.08 -1.25 -0.80
C LEU A 384 -8.65 -1.11 -1.38
N PRO A 385 -8.43 -1.30 -2.69
CA PRO A 385 -7.12 -1.15 -3.30
C PRO A 385 -6.81 0.29 -3.73
N ALA A 386 -7.70 1.26 -3.51
CA ALA A 386 -7.48 2.64 -3.94
C ALA A 386 -6.25 3.25 -3.26
N THR A 387 -5.35 3.81 -4.08
CA THR A 387 -4.14 4.52 -3.63
C THR A 387 -4.37 6.03 -3.55
N ARG A 388 -5.31 6.56 -4.32
CA ARG A 388 -5.77 7.94 -4.21
C ARG A 388 -6.38 8.19 -2.83
N THR A 389 -5.89 9.20 -2.13
CA THR A 389 -6.25 9.50 -0.75
C THR A 389 -7.01 10.84 -0.68
N PRO A 390 -8.35 10.84 -0.60
CA PRO A 390 -9.16 12.06 -0.67
C PRO A 390 -8.92 13.02 0.51
N GLY A 391 -8.53 12.49 1.68
CA GLY A 391 -8.21 13.29 2.86
C GLY A 391 -7.04 14.27 2.71
N LEU A 392 -6.27 14.17 1.61
CA LEU A 392 -5.19 15.11 1.27
C LEU A 392 -5.68 16.34 0.51
N VAL A 393 -6.91 16.34 -0.02
CA VAL A 393 -7.47 17.46 -0.76
C VAL A 393 -7.52 18.70 0.14
N GLY A 394 -7.08 19.83 -0.39
CA GLY A 394 -6.89 21.08 0.37
C GLY A 394 -5.56 21.17 1.13
N GLY A 395 -4.81 20.07 1.24
CA GLY A 395 -3.43 20.05 1.75
C GLY A 395 -2.43 20.59 0.73
N ARG A 396 -1.14 20.58 1.10
CA ARG A 396 -0.04 21.06 0.23
C ARG A 396 0.90 19.93 -0.17
N ASP A 397 1.42 20.00 -1.40
CA ASP A 397 2.44 19.10 -1.91
C ASP A 397 3.86 19.53 -1.47
N ALA A 398 4.88 18.75 -1.84
CA ALA A 398 6.28 19.06 -1.53
C ALA A 398 6.80 20.35 -2.19
N LYS A 399 6.06 20.92 -3.15
CA LYS A 399 6.34 22.19 -3.83
C LYS A 399 5.42 23.33 -3.34
N ASP A 400 4.77 23.14 -2.18
CA ASP A 400 3.84 24.08 -1.54
C ASP A 400 2.58 24.39 -2.38
N ARG A 401 2.23 23.54 -3.35
CA ARG A 401 1.02 23.68 -4.17
C ARG A 401 -0.15 22.95 -3.52
N THR A 402 -1.35 23.53 -3.61
CA THR A 402 -2.58 22.94 -3.08
C THR A 402 -3.00 21.70 -3.86
N LEU A 403 -3.29 20.61 -3.17
CA LEU A 403 -3.80 19.37 -3.75
C LEU A 403 -5.30 19.51 -4.03
N SER A 404 -5.71 19.31 -5.29
CA SER A 404 -7.09 19.41 -5.75
C SER A 404 -7.73 18.03 -5.90
N ALA A 405 -9.04 17.92 -5.68
CA ALA A 405 -9.80 16.70 -5.98
C ALA A 405 -9.70 16.38 -7.49
N LEU A 406 -9.64 15.10 -7.83
CA LEU A 406 -9.32 14.52 -9.14
C LEU A 406 -7.98 14.96 -9.75
N GLY A 407 -7.16 15.69 -8.97
CA GLY A 407 -5.86 16.19 -9.39
C GLY A 407 -4.73 15.18 -9.22
N PRO A 408 -3.55 15.46 -9.80
CA PRO A 408 -2.36 14.66 -9.56
C PRO A 408 -1.85 14.80 -8.11
N GLY A 409 -1.10 13.81 -7.63
CA GLY A 409 -0.42 13.90 -6.33
C GLY A 409 -1.24 13.47 -5.11
N LEU A 410 -2.43 12.87 -5.32
CA LEU A 410 -3.23 12.26 -4.25
C LEU A 410 -2.86 10.79 -3.97
N ASP A 411 -2.13 10.14 -4.86
CA ASP A 411 -1.74 8.73 -4.72
C ASP A 411 -0.76 8.50 -3.58
N ARG A 412 -1.08 7.57 -2.68
CA ARG A 412 -0.22 7.08 -1.61
C ARG A 412 -0.19 5.56 -1.69
N SER A 413 0.95 5.02 -2.12
CA SER A 413 1.16 3.57 -2.28
C SER A 413 0.90 2.77 -0.99
N ALA A 414 1.12 3.39 0.17
CA ALA A 414 0.84 2.81 1.49
C ALA A 414 -0.65 2.77 1.87
N ALA A 415 -1.55 3.50 1.19
CA ALA A 415 -2.95 3.62 1.60
C ALA A 415 -3.69 2.26 1.63
N PRO A 416 -3.58 1.39 0.60
CA PRO A 416 -4.22 0.06 0.64
C PRO A 416 -3.68 -0.82 1.77
N GLU A 417 -2.36 -0.80 2.00
CA GLU A 417 -1.72 -1.58 3.07
C GLU A 417 -2.25 -1.17 4.45
N VAL A 418 -2.29 0.14 4.72
CA VAL A 418 -2.79 0.69 5.98
C VAL A 418 -4.28 0.41 6.14
N ARG A 419 -5.07 0.63 5.10
CA ARG A 419 -6.51 0.40 5.10
C ARG A 419 -6.83 -1.05 5.44
N HIS A 420 -6.23 -1.99 4.71
CA HIS A 420 -6.40 -3.42 4.95
C HIS A 420 -5.95 -3.80 6.36
N ARG A 421 -4.84 -3.24 6.85
CA ARG A 421 -4.35 -3.53 8.19
C ARG A 421 -5.29 -3.04 9.28
N VAL A 422 -5.84 -1.83 9.17
CA VAL A 422 -6.85 -1.31 10.10
C VAL A 422 -8.04 -2.24 10.13
N LEU A 423 -8.62 -2.57 8.97
CA LEU A 423 -9.79 -3.44 8.89
C LEU A 423 -9.51 -4.86 9.44
N ALA A 424 -8.31 -5.41 9.22
CA ALA A 424 -7.88 -6.67 9.80
C ALA A 424 -7.75 -6.62 11.34
N LEU A 425 -7.30 -5.49 11.92
CA LEU A 425 -7.29 -5.29 13.37
C LEU A 425 -8.71 -5.27 13.94
N LEU A 426 -9.65 -4.58 13.27
CA LEU A 426 -11.06 -4.59 13.64
C LEU A 426 -11.68 -5.99 13.50
N ALA A 427 -11.31 -6.76 12.48
CA ALA A 427 -11.77 -8.13 12.29
C ALA A 427 -11.31 -9.07 13.41
N GLY A 428 -10.14 -8.79 14.02
CA GLY A 428 -9.61 -9.50 15.17
C GLY A 428 -10.37 -9.25 16.48
N LEU A 429 -11.17 -8.19 16.57
CA LEU A 429 -12.05 -7.95 17.72
C LEU A 429 -13.29 -8.86 17.69
N PRO A 430 -13.95 -9.11 18.84
CA PRO A 430 -15.25 -9.76 18.89
C PRO A 430 -16.28 -9.05 18.00
N ARG A 431 -17.27 -9.80 17.48
CA ARG A 431 -18.34 -9.20 16.66
C ARG A 431 -19.09 -8.14 17.48
N GLY A 432 -19.34 -6.99 16.85
CA GLY A 432 -20.01 -5.86 17.49
C GLY A 432 -19.12 -4.97 18.35
N ALA A 433 -17.84 -5.28 18.52
CA ALA A 433 -16.90 -4.42 19.22
C ALA A 433 -16.39 -3.29 18.32
N ALA A 434 -16.56 -2.05 18.77
CA ALA A 434 -15.97 -0.87 18.16
C ALA A 434 -14.59 -0.60 18.80
N PRO A 435 -13.53 -0.39 18.00
CA PRO A 435 -12.19 -0.17 18.51
C PRO A 435 -12.06 1.22 19.14
N ASP A 436 -11.19 1.35 20.15
CA ASP A 436 -10.61 2.64 20.49
C ASP A 436 -9.61 3.06 19.39
N ALA A 437 -9.81 4.23 18.80
CA ALA A 437 -9.01 4.71 17.69
C ALA A 437 -7.53 4.86 18.07
N GLU A 438 -7.22 5.36 19.27
CA GLU A 438 -5.84 5.52 19.72
C GLU A 438 -5.14 4.17 19.94
N SER A 439 -5.86 3.14 20.40
CA SER A 439 -5.32 1.78 20.50
C SER A 439 -4.97 1.17 19.14
N VAL A 440 -5.77 1.44 18.09
CA VAL A 440 -5.45 1.04 16.71
C VAL A 440 -4.19 1.75 16.22
N LEU A 441 -4.10 3.06 16.45
CA LEU A 441 -2.93 3.85 16.05
C LEU A 441 -1.67 3.43 16.81
N ALA A 442 -1.76 3.16 18.11
CA ALA A 442 -0.68 2.63 18.93
C ALA A 442 -0.19 1.27 18.40
N ARG A 443 -1.12 0.39 18.02
CA ARG A 443 -0.80 -0.89 17.39
C ARG A 443 -0.08 -0.72 16.05
N LEU A 444 -0.53 0.19 15.18
CA LEU A 444 0.12 0.45 13.89
C LEU A 444 1.53 1.05 14.06
N ARG A 445 1.72 1.96 15.02
CA ARG A 445 3.05 2.53 15.35
C ARG A 445 4.00 1.46 15.89
N TRP A 446 3.49 0.50 16.66
CA TRP A 446 4.29 -0.61 17.16
C TRP A 446 4.71 -1.58 16.03
N GLU A 447 3.86 -1.82 15.02
CA GLU A 447 4.16 -2.80 13.96
C GLU A 447 5.23 -2.36 12.96
N CYS A 448 5.31 -1.07 12.64
CA CYS A 448 6.31 -0.51 11.72
C CYS A 448 6.74 0.91 12.19
N PRO A 449 7.53 1.05 13.27
CA PRO A 449 7.81 2.33 13.92
C PRO A 449 8.60 3.32 13.04
N LEU A 450 9.38 2.84 12.07
CA LEU A 450 10.18 3.69 11.18
C LEU A 450 9.39 4.21 9.97
N ARG A 451 8.29 3.55 9.57
CA ARG A 451 7.44 3.95 8.43
C ARG A 451 6.53 5.16 8.72
N GLY A 452 6.79 5.88 9.80
CA GLY A 452 6.07 7.09 10.17
C GLY A 452 6.89 8.12 10.94
N ALA A 453 8.21 8.06 10.83
CA ALA A 453 9.15 8.86 11.61
C ALA A 453 9.69 10.08 10.84
N GLN A 454 8.84 10.79 10.09
CA GLN A 454 9.18 12.16 9.66
C GLN A 454 9.03 13.10 10.87
N ARG A 455 10.04 13.07 11.73
CA ARG A 455 10.24 14.06 12.80
C ARG A 455 10.72 15.35 12.14
N ASP A 456 9.85 16.35 11.97
CA ASP A 456 10.17 17.79 12.09
C ASP A 456 9.06 18.76 11.62
N SER A 457 7.89 18.29 11.18
CA SER A 457 6.69 19.13 11.09
C SER A 457 5.70 18.65 12.15
N GLY A 458 5.13 19.54 12.97
CA GLY A 458 4.15 19.20 14.02
C GLY A 458 2.82 18.61 13.53
N GLU A 459 2.78 18.04 12.33
CA GLU A 459 1.65 17.32 11.74
C GLU A 459 1.74 15.81 12.04
N ASP A 460 0.59 15.18 12.24
CA ASP A 460 0.49 13.72 12.34
C ASP A 460 1.14 13.04 11.11
N ASP A 461 1.96 12.01 11.37
CA ASP A 461 2.55 11.20 10.31
C ASP A 461 1.51 10.63 9.33
N LEU A 462 1.90 10.48 8.06
CA LEU A 462 1.04 10.01 6.99
C LEU A 462 0.32 8.69 7.33
N ARG A 463 1.01 7.71 7.94
CA ARG A 463 0.40 6.42 8.28
C ARG A 463 -0.71 6.58 9.32
N THR A 464 -0.53 7.49 10.27
CA THR A 464 -1.53 7.84 11.29
C THR A 464 -2.75 8.48 10.64
N ARG A 465 -2.54 9.44 9.72
CA ARG A 465 -3.64 10.08 8.98
C ARG A 465 -4.41 9.10 8.11
N LEU A 466 -3.71 8.24 7.36
CA LEU A 466 -4.33 7.17 6.55
C LEU A 466 -5.21 6.23 7.39
N ALA A 467 -4.77 5.88 8.59
CA ALA A 467 -5.55 5.04 9.50
C ALA A 467 -6.80 5.76 10.03
N ARG A 468 -6.70 7.05 10.40
CA ARG A 468 -7.87 7.85 10.80
C ARG A 468 -8.88 7.99 9.65
N TRP A 469 -8.41 8.30 8.44
CA TRP A 469 -9.28 8.36 7.26
C TRP A 469 -9.93 7.03 6.96
N THR A 470 -9.19 5.90 7.04
CA THR A 470 -9.77 4.57 6.85
C THR A 470 -10.95 4.31 7.78
N LEU A 471 -10.84 4.67 9.07
CA LEU A 471 -11.93 4.47 10.04
C LEU A 471 -13.17 5.28 9.66
N SER A 472 -12.99 6.54 9.25
CA SER A 472 -14.10 7.40 8.82
C SER A 472 -14.71 6.95 7.48
N GLU A 473 -13.90 6.64 6.48
CA GLU A 473 -14.32 6.17 5.16
C GLU A 473 -15.05 4.82 5.24
N ALA A 474 -14.61 3.92 6.12
CA ALA A 474 -15.27 2.64 6.35
C ALA A 474 -16.69 2.81 6.92
N GLU A 475 -16.90 3.81 7.79
CA GLU A 475 -18.23 4.13 8.32
C GLU A 475 -19.11 4.76 7.25
N LEU A 476 -18.58 5.72 6.46
CA LEU A 476 -19.30 6.36 5.36
C LEU A 476 -19.76 5.34 4.29
N LEU A 477 -18.94 4.34 4.00
CA LEU A 477 -19.27 3.28 3.04
C LEU A 477 -20.17 2.19 3.61
N GLY A 478 -20.42 2.15 4.92
CA GLY A 478 -21.15 1.03 5.54
C GLY A 478 -20.36 -0.28 5.60
N VAL A 479 -19.02 -0.21 5.61
CA VAL A 479 -18.13 -1.33 5.95
C VAL A 479 -18.11 -1.52 7.48
N THR A 480 -18.20 -0.42 8.23
CA THR A 480 -18.44 -0.41 9.68
C THR A 480 -19.80 0.19 9.99
N GLY A 481 -20.34 -0.14 11.17
CA GLY A 481 -21.54 0.48 11.71
C GLY A 481 -21.38 0.74 13.21
N ARG A 482 -21.59 1.98 13.64
CA ARG A 482 -21.26 2.45 15.00
C ARG A 482 -19.79 2.18 15.35
N GLY A 483 -18.90 2.30 14.35
CA GLY A 483 -17.46 2.04 14.49
C GLY A 483 -17.05 0.57 14.58
N ALA A 484 -17.99 -0.38 14.68
CA ALA A 484 -17.68 -1.82 14.69
C ALA A 484 -17.72 -2.40 13.27
N LEU A 485 -16.87 -3.39 12.98
CA LEU A 485 -16.85 -4.06 11.66
C LEU A 485 -18.09 -4.95 11.47
N SER A 486 -18.86 -4.66 10.42
CA SER A 486 -20.09 -5.38 10.07
C SER A 486 -19.84 -6.77 9.49
N ALA A 487 -20.88 -7.59 9.38
CA ALA A 487 -20.81 -8.91 8.77
C ALA A 487 -20.39 -8.84 7.29
N GLN A 488 -20.96 -7.90 6.51
CA GLN A 488 -20.57 -7.65 5.13
C GLN A 488 -19.13 -7.11 5.02
N GLY A 489 -18.69 -6.25 5.95
CA GLY A 489 -17.31 -5.77 6.02
C GLY A 489 -16.30 -6.89 6.31
N ARG A 490 -16.64 -7.83 7.20
CA ARG A 490 -15.84 -9.04 7.47
C ARG A 490 -15.75 -9.95 6.23
N ALA A 491 -16.88 -10.17 5.55
CA ALA A 491 -16.92 -10.98 4.35
C ALA A 491 -16.09 -10.37 3.21
N LEU A 492 -16.10 -9.05 3.07
CA LEU A 492 -15.30 -8.31 2.09
C LEU A 492 -13.79 -8.55 2.27
N LEU A 493 -13.32 -8.76 3.50
CA LEU A 493 -11.92 -9.09 3.82
C LEU A 493 -11.59 -10.59 3.68
N GLY A 494 -12.57 -11.44 3.35
CA GLY A 494 -12.41 -12.89 3.39
C GLY A 494 -12.25 -13.47 4.80
N ALA A 495 -12.65 -12.73 5.84
CA ALA A 495 -12.56 -13.22 7.21
C ALA A 495 -13.51 -14.42 7.41
N PRO A 496 -13.06 -15.51 8.05
CA PRO A 496 -13.89 -16.71 8.20
C PRO A 496 -15.20 -16.39 8.94
N PRO A 497 -16.34 -16.95 8.51
CA PRO A 497 -17.58 -16.82 9.24
C PRO A 497 -17.37 -17.40 10.64
N ALA A 498 -17.71 -16.63 11.68
CA ALA A 498 -17.46 -17.01 13.07
C ALA A 498 -18.35 -18.20 13.45
N GLY A 499 -17.81 -19.40 13.25
CA GLY A 499 -18.40 -20.68 13.62
C GLY A 499 -17.40 -21.84 13.55
N GLY A 500 -16.10 -21.57 13.40
CA GLY A 500 -15.09 -22.58 13.12
C GLY A 500 -13.75 -22.36 13.82
N THR A 501 -13.74 -22.09 15.13
CA THR A 501 -12.51 -22.21 15.93
C THR A 501 -12.81 -22.81 17.31
N ALA A 502 -12.87 -24.14 17.36
CA ALA A 502 -12.34 -25.02 18.42
C ALA A 502 -13.00 -26.40 18.30
N GLY A 503 -12.24 -27.40 17.83
CA GLY A 503 -12.65 -28.81 17.86
C GLY A 503 -13.06 -29.40 16.51
N ARG A 504 -12.06 -29.75 15.70
CA ARG A 504 -11.99 -30.99 14.90
C ARG A 504 -10.70 -31.00 14.08
N SER A 505 -9.60 -31.36 14.73
CA SER A 505 -8.59 -32.20 14.09
C SER A 505 -9.23 -33.58 13.90
N GLY A 506 -9.75 -33.85 12.71
CA GLY A 506 -10.34 -35.12 12.36
C GLY A 506 -10.23 -35.29 10.85
N GLY A 507 -9.33 -36.18 10.43
CA GLY A 507 -8.89 -36.33 9.06
C GLY A 507 -10.00 -36.68 8.08
N THR A 508 -9.86 -36.17 6.87
CA THR A 508 -10.52 -36.69 5.68
C THR A 508 -9.88 -38.04 5.33
N ALA A 509 -10.43 -39.13 5.85
CA ALA A 509 -10.24 -40.47 5.30
C ALA A 509 -11.56 -40.93 4.68
N ARG A 510 -11.52 -41.13 3.37
CA ARG A 510 -12.61 -41.71 2.57
C ARG A 510 -12.94 -43.11 3.12
N THR A 511 -14.22 -43.37 3.20
CA THR A 511 -14.87 -44.67 3.40
C THR A 511 -14.31 -45.77 2.49
N ALA A 512 -13.81 -46.85 3.11
CA ALA A 512 -13.76 -48.21 2.56
C ALA A 512 -13.85 -49.21 3.74
N GLU A 513 -14.62 -50.27 3.55
CA GLU A 513 -15.13 -51.28 4.50
C GLU A 513 -14.07 -52.16 5.22
N PRO A 514 -14.45 -52.90 6.29
CA PRO A 514 -13.50 -53.58 7.17
C PRO A 514 -13.29 -55.07 6.81
N ALA A 515 -12.07 -55.56 7.03
CA ALA A 515 -11.77 -57.00 7.10
C ALA A 515 -10.82 -57.27 8.28
N ALA A 516 -11.03 -58.42 8.93
CA ALA A 516 -10.62 -58.72 10.30
C ALA A 516 -9.28 -59.48 10.47
N GLY A 517 -8.59 -59.19 11.59
CA GLY A 517 -7.69 -60.07 12.36
C GLY A 517 -6.17 -60.00 12.08
N PRO A 518 -5.27 -60.45 12.99
CA PRO A 518 -5.33 -60.64 14.45
C PRO A 518 -4.17 -59.89 15.20
N PRO A 519 -4.02 -59.98 16.56
CA PRO A 519 -3.34 -58.99 17.39
C PRO A 519 -1.90 -59.36 17.82
N GLY A 520 -1.07 -58.36 18.16
CA GLY A 520 0.18 -58.59 18.90
C GLY A 520 1.10 -57.38 19.06
N GLY A 521 1.44 -57.03 20.31
CA GLY A 521 2.69 -56.31 20.67
C GLY A 521 2.50 -54.91 21.30
N PRO A 522 3.24 -54.55 22.38
CA PRO A 522 2.76 -53.63 23.40
C PRO A 522 3.07 -52.14 23.16
N ALA A 523 2.30 -51.31 23.85
CA ALA A 523 2.41 -49.86 23.92
C ALA A 523 3.80 -49.38 24.40
N ALA A 524 4.42 -48.49 23.64
CA ALA A 524 5.52 -47.65 24.08
C ALA A 524 4.95 -46.28 24.50
N GLY A 525 5.17 -45.91 25.77
CA GLY A 525 4.80 -44.60 26.33
C GLY A 525 5.63 -43.45 25.71
N PRO A 526 5.23 -42.19 25.96
CA PRO A 526 5.91 -41.03 25.40
C PRO A 526 7.31 -40.91 26.00
N ALA A 527 8.34 -40.88 25.14
CA ALA A 527 9.72 -40.67 25.55
C ALA A 527 9.93 -39.22 25.99
N GLU A 528 10.50 -39.03 27.19
CA GLU A 528 11.04 -37.76 27.65
C GLU A 528 12.27 -37.36 26.80
N PRO A 529 12.48 -36.07 26.51
CA PRO A 529 13.64 -35.61 25.77
C PRO A 529 14.88 -35.47 26.68
N ALA A 530 15.98 -36.09 26.24
CA ALA A 530 17.30 -35.99 26.86
C ALA A 530 18.19 -34.96 26.12
N GLY A 531 18.85 -34.08 26.88
CA GLY A 531 20.10 -33.40 26.49
C GLY A 531 19.98 -32.01 25.83
N PRO A 532 20.71 -30.98 26.32
CA PRO A 532 20.73 -29.64 25.74
C PRO A 532 21.86 -29.50 24.70
N GLY A 533 21.52 -29.05 23.50
CA GLY A 533 22.48 -28.74 22.43
C GLY A 533 22.30 -29.64 21.22
N ASP A 534 22.15 -29.02 20.04
CA ASP A 534 22.05 -29.66 18.73
C ASP A 534 20.84 -30.54 18.48
N LYS A 535 19.65 -29.93 18.51
CA LYS A 535 18.75 -29.85 17.33
C LYS A 535 17.94 -28.56 17.50
N LEU A 536 18.01 -27.65 16.55
CA LEU A 536 16.99 -26.60 16.42
C LEU A 536 15.87 -27.20 15.56
N PRO A 537 14.81 -27.82 16.11
CA PRO A 537 13.56 -27.83 15.40
C PRO A 537 13.15 -26.36 15.32
N VAL A 538 13.11 -25.83 14.10
CA VAL A 538 12.41 -24.59 13.82
C VAL A 538 10.95 -24.88 14.17
N HIS A 539 10.58 -24.61 15.42
CA HIS A 539 9.18 -24.54 15.78
C HIS A 539 8.62 -23.44 14.88
N HIS A 540 7.82 -23.85 13.90
CA HIS A 540 6.95 -22.96 13.16
C HIS A 540 6.01 -22.32 14.20
N HIS A 541 6.48 -21.27 14.85
CA HIS A 541 5.62 -20.33 15.53
C HIS A 541 4.85 -19.63 14.44
N ARG A 542 3.70 -20.24 14.11
CA ARG A 542 2.66 -19.66 13.29
C ARG A 542 2.29 -18.34 13.93
N VAL A 543 2.87 -17.25 13.43
CA VAL A 543 2.38 -15.89 13.67
C VAL A 543 0.89 -15.97 13.37
N PRO A 544 -0.01 -15.57 14.29
CA PRO A 544 -1.45 -15.69 14.06
C PRO A 544 -1.78 -15.09 12.70
N ASP A 545 -2.45 -15.89 11.86
CA ASP A 545 -2.72 -15.60 10.45
C ASP A 545 -3.18 -14.14 10.31
N ARG A 546 -2.26 -13.27 9.86
CA ARG A 546 -2.64 -11.92 9.45
C ARG A 546 -3.55 -12.12 8.25
N LEU A 547 -4.77 -11.60 8.31
CA LEU A 547 -5.63 -11.46 7.13
C LEU A 547 -4.84 -10.70 6.06
N ALA A 548 -4.24 -11.42 5.13
CA ALA A 548 -3.49 -10.86 4.02
C ALA A 548 -4.48 -10.31 2.98
N PRO A 549 -4.08 -9.34 2.14
CA PRO A 549 -4.87 -8.94 0.99
C PRO A 549 -5.16 -10.16 0.10
N LEU A 550 -6.39 -10.27 -0.37
CA LEU A 550 -6.81 -11.38 -1.24
C LEU A 550 -6.33 -11.15 -2.68
N PRO A 551 -5.97 -12.20 -3.42
CA PRO A 551 -5.83 -12.12 -4.88
C PRO A 551 -7.13 -11.62 -5.53
N ALA A 552 -7.03 -10.98 -6.70
CA ALA A 552 -8.18 -10.34 -7.36
C ALA A 552 -9.40 -11.27 -7.54
N ALA A 553 -9.18 -12.54 -7.91
CA ALA A 553 -10.25 -13.52 -8.07
C ALA A 553 -10.96 -13.86 -6.74
N GLU A 554 -10.20 -14.01 -5.65
CA GLU A 554 -10.75 -14.24 -4.32
C GLU A 554 -11.43 -12.98 -3.76
N GLN A 555 -10.89 -11.80 -4.08
CA GLN A 555 -11.49 -10.52 -3.70
C GLN A 555 -12.86 -10.32 -4.36
N ALA A 556 -13.03 -10.72 -5.62
CA ALA A 556 -14.32 -10.69 -6.30
C ALA A 556 -15.36 -11.62 -5.64
N LEU A 557 -14.95 -12.83 -5.25
CA LEU A 557 -15.80 -13.77 -4.51
C LEU A 557 -16.16 -13.24 -3.12
N ALA A 558 -15.22 -12.63 -2.41
CA ALA A 558 -15.42 -11.97 -1.13
C ALA A 558 -16.42 -10.79 -1.26
N GLY A 559 -16.29 -9.99 -2.32
CA GLY A 559 -17.24 -8.91 -2.66
C GLY A 559 -18.66 -9.43 -2.90
N ALA A 560 -18.82 -10.51 -3.68
CA ALA A 560 -20.12 -11.14 -3.91
C ALA A 560 -20.72 -11.75 -2.63
N ALA A 561 -19.90 -12.30 -1.74
CA ALA A 561 -20.35 -12.78 -0.43
C ALA A 561 -20.81 -11.63 0.47
N ALA A 562 -20.09 -10.50 0.47
CA ALA A 562 -20.47 -9.30 1.20
C ALA A 562 -21.80 -8.71 0.69
N ALA A 563 -21.99 -8.65 -0.63
CA ALA A 563 -23.24 -8.23 -1.25
C ALA A 563 -24.43 -9.09 -0.77
N ARG A 564 -24.29 -10.42 -0.75
CA ARG A 564 -25.34 -11.34 -0.27
C ARG A 564 -25.73 -11.12 1.20
N LEU A 565 -24.77 -10.75 2.05
CA LEU A 565 -25.04 -10.45 3.46
C LEU A 565 -25.72 -9.08 3.63
N LEU A 566 -25.39 -8.11 2.78
CA LEU A 566 -25.97 -6.78 2.82
C LEU A 566 -27.39 -6.74 2.24
N ALA A 567 -27.66 -7.51 1.18
CA ALA A 567 -28.93 -7.51 0.45
C ALA A 567 -30.20 -7.57 1.33
N PRO A 568 -30.34 -8.47 2.32
CA PRO A 568 -31.55 -8.54 3.15
C PRO A 568 -31.70 -7.38 4.15
N LEU A 569 -30.67 -6.55 4.33
CA LEU A 569 -30.67 -5.42 5.26
C LEU A 569 -30.98 -4.09 4.55
N LEU A 570 -30.90 -4.06 3.23
CA LEU A 570 -31.25 -2.88 2.44
C LEU A 570 -32.77 -2.78 2.27
N PRO A 571 -33.34 -1.56 2.29
CA PRO A 571 -34.76 -1.37 2.04
C PRO A 571 -35.12 -1.83 0.61
N GLU A 572 -36.21 -2.58 0.48
CA GLU A 572 -36.70 -3.02 -0.83
C GLU A 572 -37.20 -1.82 -1.65
N PRO A 573 -36.76 -1.66 -2.91
CA PRO A 573 -37.28 -0.62 -3.80
C PRO A 573 -38.78 -0.80 -4.07
N LEU A 574 -39.54 0.24 -3.75
CA LEU A 574 -40.98 0.34 -3.94
C LEU A 574 -41.30 0.70 -5.39
N ASP A 575 -42.35 0.10 -5.92
CA ASP A 575 -42.95 0.44 -7.20
C ASP A 575 -44.15 1.37 -7.07
N HIS A 576 -44.34 1.98 -5.90
CA HIS A 576 -45.50 2.83 -5.65
C HIS A 576 -45.21 3.99 -4.69
N VAL A 577 -46.05 5.02 -4.76
CA VAL A 577 -46.09 6.16 -3.85
C VAL A 577 -47.47 6.32 -3.20
N LEU A 578 -47.54 7.15 -2.15
CA LEU A 578 -48.77 7.54 -1.49
C LEU A 578 -49.13 8.96 -1.93
N LEU A 579 -50.17 9.11 -2.75
CA LEU A 579 -50.70 10.42 -3.15
C LEU A 579 -51.59 11.02 -2.08
N GLN A 580 -51.40 12.30 -1.79
CA GLN A 580 -52.14 13.07 -0.79
C GLN A 580 -52.93 14.22 -1.45
N ALA A 581 -53.97 14.70 -0.78
CA ALA A 581 -54.89 15.69 -1.33
C ALA A 581 -54.29 17.11 -1.49
N ASP A 582 -53.13 17.37 -0.90
CA ASP A 582 -52.40 18.64 -0.92
C ASP A 582 -51.37 18.74 -2.07
N LEU A 583 -51.57 17.93 -3.13
CA LEU A 583 -50.69 17.82 -4.29
C LEU A 583 -49.28 17.32 -3.93
N THR A 584 -49.18 16.42 -2.96
CA THR A 584 -47.92 15.76 -2.62
C THR A 584 -47.98 14.25 -2.85
N ALA A 585 -46.84 13.65 -3.14
CA ALA A 585 -46.59 12.21 -3.15
C ALA A 585 -45.53 11.89 -2.10
N VAL A 586 -45.81 10.91 -1.25
CA VAL A 586 -44.86 10.42 -0.24
C VAL A 586 -44.35 9.05 -0.66
N ALA A 587 -43.03 8.92 -0.80
CA ALA A 587 -42.33 7.67 -1.01
C ALA A 587 -41.73 7.20 0.33
N PRO A 588 -42.31 6.20 1.01
CA PRO A 588 -41.85 5.73 2.33
C PRO A 588 -40.54 4.91 2.28
N GLY A 589 -39.96 4.73 1.09
CA GLY A 589 -38.72 4.00 0.85
C GLY A 589 -38.17 4.34 -0.54
N PRO A 590 -37.01 3.75 -0.93
CA PRO A 590 -36.45 3.93 -2.27
C PRO A 590 -37.48 3.54 -3.34
N LEU A 591 -37.55 4.31 -4.41
CA LEU A 591 -38.41 3.99 -5.55
C LEU A 591 -37.62 3.18 -6.59
N ARG A 592 -38.29 2.28 -7.31
CA ARG A 592 -37.72 1.69 -8.52
C ARG A 592 -37.39 2.79 -9.54
N ARG A 593 -36.27 2.63 -10.25
CA ARG A 593 -35.71 3.65 -11.15
C ARG A 593 -36.72 4.25 -12.14
N PRO A 594 -37.53 3.46 -12.89
CA PRO A 594 -38.51 4.04 -13.82
C PRO A 594 -39.54 4.97 -13.15
N LEU A 595 -39.94 4.65 -11.92
CA LEU A 595 -40.86 5.46 -11.12
C LEU A 595 -40.16 6.71 -10.59
N ALA A 596 -38.93 6.57 -10.08
CA ALA A 596 -38.13 7.69 -9.57
C ALA A 596 -37.82 8.73 -10.66
N ASP A 597 -37.41 8.28 -11.86
CA ASP A 597 -37.09 9.15 -12.99
C ASP A 597 -38.32 9.92 -13.47
N MET A 598 -39.46 9.24 -13.59
CA MET A 598 -40.72 9.89 -13.97
C MET A 598 -41.18 10.90 -12.92
N LEU A 599 -41.15 10.54 -11.64
CA LEU A 599 -41.50 11.48 -10.56
C LEU A 599 -40.54 12.66 -10.48
N GLY A 600 -39.26 12.47 -10.76
CA GLY A 600 -38.26 13.54 -10.82
C GLY A 600 -38.51 14.57 -11.93
N VAL A 601 -39.21 14.18 -13.01
CA VAL A 601 -39.67 15.11 -14.05
C VAL A 601 -41.03 15.72 -13.69
N LEU A 602 -41.94 14.88 -13.17
CA LEU A 602 -43.36 15.22 -12.95
C LEU A 602 -43.61 16.02 -11.66
N ALA A 603 -42.69 16.02 -10.70
CA ALA A 603 -42.82 16.68 -9.41
C ALA A 603 -41.49 17.27 -8.91
N ASP A 604 -41.57 18.25 -8.02
CA ASP A 604 -40.42 18.85 -7.35
C ASP A 604 -40.18 18.16 -6.00
N VAL A 605 -38.92 17.87 -5.63
CA VAL A 605 -38.60 17.26 -4.32
C VAL A 605 -38.61 18.34 -3.24
N GLU A 606 -39.48 18.20 -2.24
CA GLU A 606 -39.62 19.15 -1.13
C GLU A 606 -38.78 18.74 0.09
N SER A 607 -38.67 17.45 0.37
CA SER A 607 -37.85 16.93 1.46
C SER A 607 -37.26 15.56 1.11
N LYS A 608 -35.99 15.40 1.45
CA LYS A 608 -35.22 14.14 1.38
C LYS A 608 -34.97 13.67 2.81
N GLY A 609 -35.87 12.83 3.34
CA GLY A 609 -35.76 12.28 4.70
C GLY A 609 -36.01 10.77 4.72
N GLY A 610 -36.48 10.24 5.85
CA GLY A 610 -36.91 8.83 5.94
C GLY A 610 -38.06 8.46 5.00
N ALA A 611 -38.76 9.46 4.46
CA ALA A 611 -39.63 9.35 3.31
C ALA A 611 -39.39 10.55 2.39
N THR A 612 -39.29 10.33 1.08
CA THR A 612 -39.13 11.42 0.11
C THR A 612 -40.50 12.02 -0.19
N VAL A 613 -40.63 13.34 -0.04
CA VAL A 613 -41.86 14.07 -0.35
C VAL A 613 -41.69 14.82 -1.65
N TYR A 614 -42.54 14.51 -2.62
CA TYR A 614 -42.62 15.14 -3.92
C TYR A 614 -43.85 16.05 -3.96
N ARG A 615 -43.71 17.25 -4.53
CA ARG A 615 -44.80 18.21 -4.72
C ARG A 615 -45.10 18.40 -6.20
N PHE A 616 -46.35 18.21 -6.59
CA PHE A 616 -46.80 18.47 -7.95
C PHE A 616 -47.13 19.95 -8.10
N THR A 617 -46.54 20.60 -9.09
CA THR A 617 -46.76 22.01 -9.41
C THR A 617 -47.18 22.15 -10.88
N PRO A 618 -47.83 23.26 -11.28
CA PRO A 618 -48.13 23.50 -12.69
C PRO A 618 -46.88 23.46 -13.59
N ALA A 619 -45.73 23.89 -13.05
CA ALA A 619 -44.45 23.87 -13.77
C ALA A 619 -43.88 22.45 -13.91
N SER A 620 -43.95 21.63 -12.86
CA SER A 620 -43.48 20.24 -12.92
C SER A 620 -44.32 19.39 -13.88
N VAL A 621 -45.65 19.57 -13.88
CA VAL A 621 -46.54 18.90 -14.84
C VAL A 621 -46.23 19.35 -16.27
N ARG A 622 -46.01 20.65 -16.50
CA ARG A 622 -45.62 21.17 -17.83
C ARG A 622 -44.31 20.54 -18.31
N ARG A 623 -43.31 20.43 -17.43
CA ARG A 623 -42.02 19.79 -17.72
C ARG A 623 -42.20 18.35 -18.23
N ALA A 624 -43.10 17.58 -17.61
CA ALA A 624 -43.41 16.23 -18.06
C ALA A 624 -44.09 16.20 -19.44
N LEU A 625 -44.98 17.16 -19.73
CA LEU A 625 -45.58 17.29 -21.06
C LEU A 625 -44.57 17.74 -22.12
N ASP A 626 -43.65 18.65 -21.78
CA ASP A 626 -42.56 19.10 -22.64
C ASP A 626 -41.56 17.96 -22.96
N ALA A 627 -41.39 17.02 -22.03
CA ALA A 627 -40.64 15.78 -22.22
C ALA A 627 -41.40 14.72 -23.07
N GLY A 628 -42.56 15.07 -23.62
CA GLY A 628 -43.31 14.24 -24.57
C GLY A 628 -44.34 13.29 -23.96
N ARG A 629 -44.70 13.45 -22.67
CA ARG A 629 -45.81 12.69 -22.06
C ARG A 629 -47.16 13.32 -22.36
N THR A 630 -48.20 12.51 -22.53
CA THR A 630 -49.59 13.01 -22.63
C THR A 630 -50.28 13.01 -21.28
N ALA A 631 -51.36 13.78 -21.13
CA ALA A 631 -52.19 13.75 -19.91
C ALA A 631 -52.69 12.33 -19.60
N ALA A 632 -53.08 11.56 -20.62
CA ALA A 632 -53.51 10.17 -20.47
C ALA A 632 -52.39 9.29 -19.91
N ASP A 633 -51.15 9.47 -20.39
CA ASP A 633 -49.98 8.73 -19.88
C ASP A 633 -49.70 9.08 -18.42
N LEU A 634 -49.80 10.36 -18.05
CA LEU A 634 -49.58 10.81 -16.67
C LEU A 634 -50.63 10.26 -15.71
N HIS A 635 -51.91 10.26 -16.11
CA HIS A 635 -52.99 9.65 -15.32
C HIS A 635 -52.82 8.13 -15.19
N ALA A 636 -52.49 7.43 -16.30
CA ALA A 636 -52.25 6.00 -16.29
C ALA A 636 -51.06 5.64 -15.38
N PHE A 637 -49.97 6.39 -15.49
CA PHE A 637 -48.78 6.22 -14.67
C PHE A 637 -49.07 6.40 -13.17
N LEU A 638 -49.76 7.48 -12.79
CA LEU A 638 -50.12 7.74 -11.40
C LEU A 638 -51.11 6.71 -10.86
N ALA A 639 -52.02 6.20 -11.69
CA ALA A 639 -52.95 5.15 -11.29
C ALA A 639 -52.25 3.80 -11.08
N GLU A 640 -51.24 3.49 -11.90
CA GLU A 640 -50.45 2.26 -11.80
C GLU A 640 -49.53 2.27 -10.57
N HIS A 641 -48.87 3.40 -10.30
CA HIS A 641 -47.82 3.52 -9.27
C HIS A 641 -48.30 4.21 -7.98
N SER A 642 -49.61 4.35 -7.77
CA SER A 642 -50.14 4.90 -6.50
C SER A 642 -50.86 3.83 -5.69
N ARG A 643 -50.56 3.78 -4.39
CA ARG A 643 -51.30 2.94 -3.44
C ARG A 643 -52.62 3.56 -2.99
N THR A 644 -52.75 4.88 -3.11
CA THR A 644 -53.97 5.63 -2.84
C THR A 644 -54.65 6.03 -4.15
N PRO A 645 -55.99 6.17 -4.20
CA PRO A 645 -56.65 6.72 -5.39
C PRO A 645 -56.09 8.09 -5.75
N VAL A 646 -55.92 8.38 -7.04
CA VAL A 646 -55.43 9.68 -7.52
C VAL A 646 -56.36 10.79 -7.02
N PRO A 647 -55.89 11.75 -6.21
CA PRO A 647 -56.72 12.82 -5.68
C PRO A 647 -57.30 13.69 -6.81
N GLN A 648 -58.58 14.06 -6.69
CA GLN A 648 -59.25 14.92 -7.67
C GLN A 648 -58.52 16.25 -7.94
N PRO A 649 -57.90 16.94 -6.95
CA PRO A 649 -57.11 18.14 -7.21
C PRO A 649 -55.92 17.90 -8.15
N LEU A 650 -55.23 16.76 -8.01
CA LEU A 650 -54.10 16.41 -8.86
C LEU A 650 -54.55 16.09 -10.29
N ALA A 651 -55.66 15.34 -10.42
CA ALA A 651 -56.23 15.05 -11.73
C ALA A 651 -56.64 16.33 -12.47
N TYR A 652 -57.27 17.28 -11.77
CA TYR A 652 -57.65 18.57 -12.33
C TYR A 652 -56.43 19.41 -12.75
N LEU A 653 -55.37 19.42 -11.94
CA LEU A 653 -54.11 20.11 -12.27
C LEU A 653 -53.51 19.59 -13.58
N ILE A 654 -53.45 18.26 -13.75
CA ILE A 654 -52.92 17.64 -14.97
C ILE A 654 -53.74 18.05 -16.18
N ASP A 655 -55.07 17.96 -16.10
CA ASP A 655 -55.96 18.30 -17.21
C ASP A 655 -55.93 19.79 -17.56
N ASP A 656 -55.86 20.69 -16.57
CA ASP A 656 -55.79 22.13 -16.80
C ASP A 656 -54.47 22.54 -17.47
N VAL A 657 -53.34 21.98 -17.01
CA VAL A 657 -52.03 22.24 -17.63
C VAL A 657 -51.97 21.64 -19.04
N ALA A 658 -52.48 20.43 -19.24
CA ALA A 658 -52.50 19.77 -20.55
C ALA A 658 -53.41 20.48 -21.56
N ARG A 659 -54.57 21.02 -21.14
CA ARG A 659 -55.41 21.85 -22.00
C ARG A 659 -54.66 23.08 -22.49
N ARG A 660 -53.89 23.74 -21.61
CA ARG A 660 -53.12 24.94 -21.96
C ARG A 660 -51.84 24.64 -22.72
N HIS A 661 -51.33 23.41 -22.63
CA HIS A 661 -50.14 22.92 -23.34
C HIS A 661 -50.44 22.75 -24.83
N GLY A 662 -49.65 23.40 -25.70
CA GLY A 662 -49.79 23.28 -27.16
C GLY A 662 -50.84 24.20 -27.83
N HIS A 663 -51.54 25.09 -27.10
CA HIS A 663 -52.42 26.12 -27.72
C HIS A 663 -51.65 27.15 -28.55
N LEU A 664 -50.44 27.49 -28.11
CA LEU A 664 -49.46 28.24 -28.88
C LEU A 664 -48.54 27.23 -29.55
N ARG A 665 -48.54 27.20 -30.88
CA ARG A 665 -47.71 26.30 -31.68
C ARG A 665 -46.45 27.03 -32.10
N VAL A 666 -45.34 26.66 -31.50
CA VAL A 666 -44.02 27.06 -31.96
C VAL A 666 -43.59 26.01 -32.98
N GLY A 667 -43.57 26.38 -34.26
CA GLY A 667 -42.97 25.53 -35.29
C GLY A 667 -41.47 25.79 -35.32
N ALA A 668 -40.66 24.74 -35.40
CA ALA A 668 -39.27 24.90 -35.78
C ALA A 668 -39.23 25.37 -37.24
N ALA A 669 -38.75 26.59 -37.45
CA ALA A 669 -38.04 26.92 -38.67
C ALA A 669 -36.58 26.61 -38.35
N SER A 670 -36.01 25.59 -38.99
CA SER A 670 -34.59 25.28 -38.84
C SER A 670 -33.73 26.48 -39.20
N ALA A 671 -34.19 27.30 -40.15
CA ALA A 671 -33.61 28.59 -40.46
C ALA A 671 -34.67 29.54 -41.03
N TYR A 672 -34.42 30.84 -40.91
CA TYR A 672 -35.24 31.89 -41.52
C TYR A 672 -34.37 32.85 -42.32
N VAL A 673 -34.97 33.47 -43.33
CA VAL A 673 -34.37 34.57 -44.10
C VAL A 673 -35.20 35.81 -43.81
N ARG A 674 -34.55 36.81 -43.23
CA ARG A 674 -35.11 38.14 -43.05
C ARG A 674 -34.51 39.08 -44.10
N CYS A 675 -35.36 39.80 -44.83
CA CYS A 675 -34.93 40.81 -45.77
C CYS A 675 -35.91 41.98 -45.74
N ASP A 676 -35.39 43.21 -45.72
CA ASP A 676 -36.21 44.42 -45.64
C ASP A 676 -36.90 44.75 -46.98
N ASP A 677 -36.54 44.06 -48.08
CA ASP A 677 -37.14 44.18 -49.40
C ASP A 677 -38.03 42.96 -49.73
N ASP A 678 -39.34 43.17 -49.73
CA ASP A 678 -40.36 42.16 -50.09
C ASP A 678 -40.18 41.66 -51.54
N ALA A 679 -39.80 42.56 -52.47
CA ALA A 679 -39.62 42.18 -53.87
C ALA A 679 -38.50 41.13 -54.03
N LEU A 680 -37.42 41.26 -53.25
CA LEU A 680 -36.30 40.32 -53.25
C LEU A 680 -36.70 38.93 -52.71
N LEU A 681 -37.52 38.87 -51.66
CA LEU A 681 -38.03 37.59 -51.15
C LEU A 681 -39.01 36.91 -52.11
N ASN A 682 -39.79 37.70 -52.86
CA ASN A 682 -40.63 37.18 -53.94
C ASN A 682 -39.79 36.62 -55.09
N GLU A 683 -38.70 37.29 -55.45
CA GLU A 683 -37.76 36.82 -56.47
C GLU A 683 -37.13 35.49 -56.06
N ILE A 684 -36.67 35.38 -54.80
CA ILE A 684 -36.09 34.13 -54.25
C ILE A 684 -37.13 33.00 -54.26
N LEU A 685 -38.38 33.25 -53.88
CA LEU A 685 -39.45 32.23 -53.92
C LEU A 685 -39.85 31.83 -55.35
N ALA A 686 -39.72 32.72 -56.32
CA ALA A 686 -40.05 32.48 -57.72
C ALA A 686 -38.93 31.77 -58.51
N ASP A 687 -37.68 31.85 -58.04
CA ASP A 687 -36.55 31.16 -58.65
C ASP A 687 -36.69 29.63 -58.48
N LYS A 688 -36.68 28.91 -59.60
CA LYS A 688 -36.78 27.44 -59.62
C LYS A 688 -35.65 26.76 -58.84
N ARG A 689 -34.50 27.40 -58.69
CA ARG A 689 -33.35 26.90 -57.91
C ARG A 689 -33.65 26.87 -56.40
N ALA A 690 -34.55 27.72 -55.90
CA ALA A 690 -34.95 27.78 -54.49
C ALA A 690 -35.87 26.63 -54.05
N ALA A 691 -36.41 25.85 -55.00
CA ALA A 691 -37.34 24.75 -54.69
C ALA A 691 -36.71 23.70 -53.76
N ALA A 692 -35.40 23.46 -53.88
CA ALA A 692 -34.66 22.55 -53.01
C ALA A 692 -34.56 23.04 -51.55
N LEU A 693 -34.64 24.37 -51.33
CA LEU A 693 -34.55 24.99 -50.02
C LEU A 693 -35.87 25.00 -49.25
N ARG A 694 -36.98 24.53 -49.85
CA ARG A 694 -38.31 24.39 -49.21
C ARG A 694 -38.74 25.61 -48.40
N LEU A 695 -38.50 26.80 -48.95
CA LEU A 695 -38.82 28.05 -48.30
C LEU A 695 -40.34 28.24 -48.23
N ARG A 696 -40.82 28.61 -47.05
CA ARG A 696 -42.21 28.92 -46.75
C ARG A 696 -42.28 30.32 -46.18
N ARG A 697 -43.24 31.11 -46.65
CA ARG A 697 -43.42 32.47 -46.15
C ARG A 697 -44.14 32.48 -44.80
N LEU A 698 -43.56 33.19 -43.83
CA LEU A 698 -44.18 33.41 -42.52
C LEU A 698 -44.71 34.83 -42.36
N ALA A 699 -44.06 35.82 -42.98
CA ALA A 699 -44.45 37.23 -43.00
C ALA A 699 -43.98 37.91 -44.30
N PRO A 700 -44.38 39.16 -44.60
CA PRO A 700 -43.95 39.87 -45.82
C PRO A 700 -42.43 39.97 -45.97
N THR A 701 -41.68 40.11 -44.88
CA THR A 701 -40.22 40.26 -44.87
C THR A 701 -39.48 39.03 -44.31
N VAL A 702 -40.18 37.90 -44.12
CA VAL A 702 -39.61 36.70 -43.47
C VAL A 702 -40.01 35.41 -44.17
N LEU A 703 -39.01 34.67 -44.64
CA LEU A 703 -39.13 33.29 -45.09
C LEU A 703 -38.61 32.34 -44.01
N ALA A 704 -39.18 31.15 -43.89
CA ALA A 704 -38.70 30.08 -43.05
C ALA A 704 -38.49 28.81 -43.87
N THR A 705 -37.53 28.00 -43.47
CA THR A 705 -37.32 26.67 -44.03
C THR A 705 -37.09 25.65 -42.92
N GLN A 706 -37.29 24.39 -43.28
CA GLN A 706 -36.93 23.24 -42.47
C GLN A 706 -35.49 22.78 -42.70
N SER A 707 -34.80 23.35 -43.69
CA SER A 707 -33.36 23.13 -43.89
C SER A 707 -32.56 23.86 -42.82
N ASP A 708 -31.46 23.26 -42.37
CA ASP A 708 -30.60 23.87 -41.36
C ASP A 708 -29.99 25.21 -41.84
N PRO A 709 -29.57 26.10 -40.93
CA PRO A 709 -29.03 27.40 -41.29
C PRO A 709 -27.83 27.34 -42.22
N ALA A 710 -26.97 26.31 -42.12
CA ALA A 710 -25.79 26.18 -42.96
C ALA A 710 -26.16 25.82 -44.41
N ALA A 711 -27.06 24.84 -44.60
CA ALA A 711 -27.57 24.47 -45.90
C ALA A 711 -28.34 25.62 -46.58
N LEU A 712 -29.08 26.42 -45.81
CA LEU A 712 -29.76 27.60 -46.32
C LEU A 712 -28.78 28.70 -46.76
N LEU A 713 -27.76 28.99 -45.95
CA LEU A 713 -26.71 29.97 -46.27
C LEU A 713 -25.96 29.58 -47.54
N GLU A 714 -25.61 28.30 -47.68
CA GLU A 714 -24.88 27.78 -48.84
C GLU A 714 -25.75 27.82 -50.11
N GLY A 715 -27.01 27.38 -50.02
CA GLY A 715 -27.93 27.38 -51.16
C GLY A 715 -28.24 28.79 -51.68
N LEU A 716 -28.43 29.77 -50.79
CA LEU A 716 -28.64 31.16 -51.18
C LEU A 716 -27.38 31.79 -51.80
N ARG A 717 -26.18 31.44 -51.33
CA ARG A 717 -24.91 31.85 -51.97
C ARG A 717 -24.74 31.28 -53.36
N ALA A 718 -25.07 30.01 -53.55
CA ALA A 718 -25.04 29.35 -54.86
C ALA A 718 -26.02 30.00 -55.86
N MET A 719 -27.09 30.63 -55.37
CA MET A 719 -28.04 31.39 -56.19
C MET A 719 -27.58 32.81 -56.54
N GLY A 720 -26.49 33.29 -55.92
CA GLY A 720 -25.90 34.62 -56.14
C GLY A 720 -26.19 35.64 -55.05
N TYR A 721 -26.82 35.24 -53.93
CA TYR A 721 -27.14 36.12 -52.80
C TYR A 721 -26.06 36.07 -51.71
N ALA A 722 -26.00 37.08 -50.83
CA ALA A 722 -24.98 37.17 -49.77
C ALA A 722 -25.59 37.21 -48.35
N PRO A 723 -26.06 36.06 -47.80
CA PRO A 723 -26.68 36.01 -46.47
C PRO A 723 -25.67 35.85 -45.32
N ALA A 724 -26.04 36.34 -44.14
CA ALA A 724 -25.32 36.22 -42.87
C ALA A 724 -26.11 35.38 -41.85
N ALA A 725 -25.43 34.64 -40.96
CA ALA A 725 -26.06 33.80 -39.95
C ALA A 725 -26.58 34.64 -38.78
N GLU A 726 -27.82 34.44 -38.33
CA GLU A 726 -28.43 35.20 -37.24
C GLU A 726 -28.57 34.33 -35.98
N SER A 727 -28.55 34.97 -34.81
CA SER A 727 -28.67 34.43 -33.47
C SER A 727 -30.12 34.33 -33.02
N ALA A 728 -30.35 33.61 -31.92
CA ALA A 728 -31.68 33.57 -31.31
C ALA A 728 -32.14 34.93 -30.76
N GLU A 729 -31.23 35.85 -30.44
CA GLU A 729 -31.52 37.22 -29.97
C GLU A 729 -31.62 38.26 -31.12
N GLY A 730 -31.39 37.86 -32.39
CA GLY A 730 -31.37 38.77 -33.55
C GLY A 730 -30.00 39.39 -33.87
N ASP A 731 -28.97 38.99 -33.13
CA ASP A 731 -27.55 39.22 -33.43
C ASP A 731 -27.03 38.13 -34.39
N VAL A 732 -25.74 37.90 -34.59
CA VAL A 732 -25.20 36.80 -35.41
C VAL A 732 -24.64 35.72 -34.46
N LEU A 733 -25.26 34.52 -34.30
CA LEU A 733 -24.79 33.48 -33.33
C LEU A 733 -24.89 32.00 -33.79
N ILE A 734 -24.23 31.16 -32.97
CA ILE A 734 -23.87 29.73 -33.05
C ILE A 734 -24.59 28.93 -31.90
N THR A 735 -24.85 27.61 -32.03
CA THR A 735 -25.98 26.77 -31.47
C THR A 735 -25.85 25.99 -30.09
N ARG A 736 -26.97 25.38 -29.58
CA ARG A 736 -27.29 24.74 -28.24
C ARG A 736 -26.89 23.24 -27.98
N ALA A 737 -27.00 22.79 -26.71
CA ALA A 737 -26.38 21.61 -26.03
C ALA A 737 -27.13 20.24 -25.99
N HIS A 738 -26.36 19.13 -25.95
CA HIS A 738 -26.77 17.72 -25.74
C HIS A 738 -26.13 17.14 -24.44
N ALA A 739 -26.65 16.01 -23.94
CA ALA A 739 -26.04 15.25 -22.83
C ALA A 739 -24.56 14.93 -23.13
N HIS A 740 -23.70 15.20 -22.16
CA HIS A 740 -22.25 15.15 -22.34
C HIS A 740 -21.70 13.88 -21.68
N ARG A 741 -21.17 12.96 -22.48
CA ARG A 741 -20.59 11.69 -22.00
C ARG A 741 -19.13 11.61 -22.36
N THR A 742 -18.34 11.02 -21.46
CA THR A 742 -16.97 10.64 -21.79
C THR A 742 -16.96 9.32 -22.57
N PRO A 743 -15.91 9.03 -23.34
CA PRO A 743 -15.68 7.67 -23.82
C PRO A 743 -15.51 6.67 -22.65
N PRO A 744 -15.70 5.36 -22.88
CA PRO A 744 -15.40 4.33 -21.90
C PRO A 744 -13.97 4.45 -21.38
N ARG A 745 -13.79 4.40 -20.07
CA ARG A 745 -12.48 4.44 -19.44
C ARG A 745 -12.37 3.36 -18.36
N THR A 746 -11.24 2.66 -18.34
CA THR A 746 -10.91 1.72 -17.26
C THR A 746 -10.59 2.48 -15.99
N ALA A 747 -11.03 1.95 -14.85
CA ALA A 747 -10.63 2.45 -13.53
C ALA A 747 -9.10 2.57 -13.43
N PRO A 748 -8.57 3.63 -12.79
CA PRO A 748 -7.13 3.79 -12.64
C PRO A 748 -6.53 2.63 -11.84
N GLU A 749 -5.43 2.06 -12.34
CA GLU A 749 -4.72 1.01 -11.62
C GLU A 749 -4.05 1.57 -10.35
N PRO A 750 -4.22 0.91 -9.18
CA PRO A 750 -3.50 1.27 -7.97
C PRO A 750 -1.99 1.33 -8.18
N VAL A 751 -1.32 2.33 -7.59
CA VAL A 751 0.15 2.44 -7.61
C VAL A 751 0.77 1.67 -6.43
N PRO A 752 1.32 0.44 -6.63
CA PRO A 752 1.83 -0.37 -5.53
C PRO A 752 3.12 0.21 -4.92
N ASP A 753 3.37 -0.14 -3.66
CA ASP A 753 4.61 0.21 -2.98
C ASP A 753 5.71 -0.81 -3.29
N GLY A 754 6.53 -0.51 -4.30
CA GLY A 754 7.63 -1.37 -4.72
C GLY A 754 7.18 -2.58 -5.59
N PRO A 755 8.10 -3.53 -5.86
CA PRO A 755 7.80 -4.68 -6.69
C PRO A 755 6.74 -5.58 -6.01
N PRO A 756 5.86 -6.23 -6.78
CA PRO A 756 4.87 -7.14 -6.22
C PRO A 756 5.56 -8.26 -5.41
N PRO A 757 4.91 -8.75 -4.34
CA PRO A 757 5.45 -9.88 -3.60
C PRO A 757 5.61 -11.07 -4.57
N PRO A 758 6.75 -11.76 -4.55
CA PRO A 758 6.99 -12.88 -5.47
C PRO A 758 6.01 -14.01 -5.16
N ASP A 759 5.37 -14.54 -6.20
CA ASP A 759 4.48 -15.68 -6.06
C ASP A 759 5.25 -16.97 -5.69
N GLY A 760 4.52 -18.00 -5.23
CA GLY A 760 5.13 -19.25 -4.79
C GLY A 760 5.92 -19.97 -5.90
N THR A 761 5.48 -19.83 -7.15
CA THR A 761 6.11 -20.40 -8.33
C THR A 761 7.47 -19.74 -8.63
N LEU A 762 7.52 -18.41 -8.65
CA LEU A 762 8.71 -17.60 -8.85
C LEU A 762 9.71 -17.83 -7.72
N LEU A 763 9.25 -17.90 -6.46
CA LEU A 763 10.11 -18.21 -5.32
C LEU A 763 10.77 -19.58 -5.46
N THR A 764 10.00 -20.60 -5.83
CA THR A 764 10.51 -21.96 -6.00
C THR A 764 11.54 -22.03 -7.13
N ALA A 765 11.25 -21.37 -8.26
CA ALA A 765 12.18 -21.29 -9.39
C ALA A 765 13.46 -20.52 -9.04
N ALA A 766 13.34 -19.38 -8.35
CA ALA A 766 14.47 -18.55 -7.94
C ALA A 766 15.38 -19.27 -6.94
N ILE A 767 14.82 -19.97 -5.95
CA ILE A 767 15.61 -20.74 -4.99
C ILE A 767 16.37 -21.86 -5.69
N ARG A 768 15.71 -22.58 -6.63
CA ARG A 768 16.38 -23.61 -7.44
C ARG A 768 17.55 -23.03 -8.23
N ALA A 769 17.38 -21.88 -8.88
CA ALA A 769 18.43 -21.20 -9.63
C ALA A 769 19.60 -20.77 -8.71
N ILE A 770 19.30 -20.13 -7.57
CA ILE A 770 20.30 -19.71 -6.58
C ILE A 770 21.11 -20.90 -6.05
N ARG A 771 20.45 -22.03 -5.76
CA ARG A 771 21.10 -23.26 -5.29
C ARG A 771 21.98 -23.89 -6.35
N ALA A 772 21.50 -23.97 -7.58
CA ALA A 772 22.27 -24.50 -8.70
C ALA A 772 23.54 -23.67 -8.93
N GLY A 773 23.43 -22.34 -8.92
CA GLY A 773 24.59 -21.46 -9.06
C GLY A 773 25.54 -21.49 -7.85
N ASP A 774 25.05 -21.63 -6.62
CA ASP A 774 25.93 -21.80 -5.45
C ASP A 774 26.68 -23.15 -5.47
N LEU A 775 26.04 -24.24 -5.92
CA LEU A 775 26.72 -25.52 -6.16
C LEU A 775 27.81 -25.38 -7.23
N ALA A 776 27.50 -24.75 -8.36
CA ALA A 776 28.47 -24.51 -9.43
C ALA A 776 29.65 -23.63 -8.97
N ALA A 777 29.39 -22.63 -8.11
CA ALA A 777 30.43 -21.74 -7.59
C ALA A 777 31.32 -22.38 -6.52
N THR A 778 30.84 -23.41 -5.81
CA THR A 778 31.53 -24.04 -4.67
C THR A 778 32.09 -25.43 -4.96
N ALA A 779 31.75 -26.04 -6.10
CA ALA A 779 32.29 -27.33 -6.53
C ALA A 779 33.83 -27.30 -6.61
N PRO A 780 34.53 -28.25 -5.96
CA PRO A 780 35.99 -28.29 -5.97
C PRO A 780 36.51 -28.57 -7.38
N ARG A 781 37.35 -27.66 -7.89
CA ARG A 781 38.00 -27.82 -9.19
C ARG A 781 38.96 -29.03 -9.17
N LYS A 782 38.77 -29.99 -10.06
CA LYS A 782 39.71 -31.10 -10.27
C LYS A 782 41.06 -30.53 -10.75
N PRO A 783 42.18 -30.73 -10.02
CA PRO A 783 43.48 -30.28 -10.49
C PRO A 783 43.89 -31.17 -11.66
N VAL A 784 43.89 -30.60 -12.86
CA VAL A 784 44.59 -31.19 -14.01
C VAL A 784 46.07 -30.83 -13.88
N GLY A 785 46.94 -31.81 -14.07
CA GLY A 785 48.35 -31.78 -13.71
C GLY A 785 49.17 -30.60 -14.26
N GLU A 786 50.07 -30.15 -13.40
CA GLU A 786 51.30 -29.35 -13.58
C GLU A 786 51.39 -28.28 -14.68
N HIS A 787 51.57 -27.04 -14.18
CA HIS A 787 51.96 -25.79 -14.84
C HIS A 787 50.86 -25.02 -15.59
N LEU A 788 50.00 -24.32 -14.85
CA LEU A 788 49.49 -22.98 -15.20
C LEU A 788 49.11 -22.24 -13.91
N ALA A 789 49.52 -20.97 -13.79
CA ALA A 789 49.21 -20.14 -12.63
C ALA A 789 47.69 -19.96 -12.47
N SER A 790 47.24 -19.89 -11.22
CA SER A 790 45.84 -19.75 -10.81
C SER A 790 45.05 -18.75 -11.67
N GLY A 791 44.11 -19.26 -12.48
CA GLY A 791 43.07 -18.47 -13.12
C GLY A 791 43.10 -18.38 -14.65
N GLU A 792 44.15 -18.87 -15.32
CA GLU A 792 44.20 -18.91 -16.79
C GLU A 792 43.84 -20.32 -17.32
N LEU A 793 42.86 -20.37 -18.23
CA LEU A 793 42.56 -21.57 -19.03
C LEU A 793 43.79 -21.94 -19.88
N PRO A 794 44.03 -23.24 -20.16
CA PRO A 794 45.02 -23.64 -21.15
C PRO A 794 44.70 -22.98 -22.49
N ARG A 795 45.71 -22.37 -23.13
CA ARG A 795 45.59 -21.98 -24.54
C ARG A 795 45.58 -23.25 -25.37
N THR A 796 44.40 -23.78 -25.64
CA THR A 796 44.24 -24.91 -26.57
C THR A 796 44.49 -24.42 -28.00
N SER A 797 45.12 -25.25 -28.82
CA SER A 797 45.27 -24.92 -30.23
C SER A 797 43.89 -24.85 -30.89
N ALA A 798 43.74 -24.10 -31.99
CA ALA A 798 42.46 -24.01 -32.68
C ALA A 798 41.92 -25.39 -33.14
N ALA A 799 42.83 -26.35 -33.40
CA ALA A 799 42.48 -27.72 -33.74
C ALA A 799 41.92 -28.49 -32.52
N ASP A 800 42.54 -28.34 -31.35
CA ASP A 800 42.09 -28.99 -30.12
C ASP A 800 40.76 -28.41 -29.64
N THR A 801 40.59 -27.08 -29.71
CA THR A 801 39.33 -26.42 -29.37
C THR A 801 38.18 -26.94 -30.23
N LEU A 802 38.41 -27.10 -31.54
CA LEU A 802 37.42 -27.63 -32.46
C LEU A 802 37.11 -29.11 -32.17
N ALA A 803 38.13 -29.92 -31.89
CA ALA A 803 37.95 -31.33 -31.55
C ALA A 803 37.14 -31.53 -30.27
N THR A 804 37.45 -30.79 -29.20
CA THR A 804 36.70 -30.84 -27.93
C THR A 804 35.26 -30.34 -28.10
N MET A 805 35.04 -29.28 -28.90
CA MET A 805 33.68 -28.80 -29.19
C MET A 805 32.86 -29.81 -29.99
N GLN A 806 33.48 -30.48 -30.97
CA GLN A 806 32.80 -31.53 -31.74
C GLN A 806 32.50 -32.77 -30.89
N ALA A 807 33.42 -33.14 -29.99
CA ALA A 807 33.18 -34.21 -29.02
C ALA A 807 32.01 -33.87 -28.09
N ALA A 808 31.99 -32.66 -27.52
CA ALA A 808 30.92 -32.20 -26.64
C ALA A 808 29.55 -32.09 -27.33
N VAL A 809 29.50 -31.77 -28.64
CA VAL A 809 28.24 -31.84 -29.41
C VAL A 809 27.72 -33.27 -29.55
N LEU A 810 28.62 -34.25 -29.66
CA LEU A 810 28.25 -35.66 -29.80
C LEU A 810 27.81 -36.28 -28.47
N THR A 811 28.43 -35.87 -27.35
CA THR A 811 28.09 -36.39 -26.02
C THR A 811 26.98 -35.59 -25.32
N GLY A 812 26.78 -34.34 -25.71
CA GLY A 812 25.83 -33.41 -25.08
C GLY A 812 26.40 -32.72 -23.83
N ASP A 813 27.70 -32.83 -23.59
CA ASP A 813 28.34 -32.36 -22.36
C ASP A 813 28.57 -30.85 -22.36
N SER A 814 28.52 -30.26 -21.18
CA SER A 814 28.82 -28.84 -21.01
C SER A 814 30.33 -28.62 -20.91
N VAL A 815 30.83 -27.62 -21.65
CA VAL A 815 32.25 -27.27 -21.70
C VAL A 815 32.48 -25.85 -21.23
N TRP A 816 33.63 -25.65 -20.59
CA TRP A 816 34.08 -24.35 -20.13
C TRP A 816 34.96 -23.69 -21.19
N ILE A 817 34.66 -22.44 -21.57
CA ILE A 817 35.41 -21.69 -22.58
C ILE A 817 35.95 -20.37 -22.03
N GLY A 818 37.12 -19.99 -22.55
CA GLY A 818 37.62 -18.62 -22.51
C GLY A 818 37.21 -17.92 -23.81
N TYR A 819 36.57 -16.76 -23.72
CA TYR A 819 36.07 -16.03 -24.88
C TYR A 819 36.44 -14.55 -24.83
N VAL A 820 36.98 -14.03 -25.92
CA VAL A 820 37.28 -12.59 -26.07
C VAL A 820 36.18 -11.94 -26.90
N ASN A 821 35.48 -10.97 -26.31
CA ASN A 821 34.41 -10.22 -26.99
C ASN A 821 35.00 -9.28 -28.08
N ALA A 822 34.13 -8.67 -28.89
CA ALA A 822 34.55 -7.73 -29.94
C ALA A 822 35.36 -6.53 -29.41
N ASP A 823 35.14 -6.15 -28.15
CA ASP A 823 35.83 -5.05 -27.47
C ASP A 823 37.18 -5.45 -26.84
N GLY A 824 37.66 -6.67 -27.09
CA GLY A 824 38.94 -7.17 -26.56
C GLY A 824 38.92 -7.62 -25.10
N ALA A 825 37.78 -7.54 -24.42
CA ALA A 825 37.61 -8.03 -23.06
C ALA A 825 37.49 -9.57 -23.02
N ALA A 826 38.38 -10.21 -22.27
CA ALA A 826 38.34 -11.65 -22.01
C ALA A 826 37.31 -12.00 -20.93
N SER A 827 36.51 -13.03 -21.18
CA SER A 827 35.46 -13.54 -20.29
C SER A 827 35.50 -15.07 -20.27
N GLN A 828 35.03 -15.66 -19.18
CA GLN A 828 34.90 -17.12 -19.05
C GLN A 828 33.42 -17.48 -19.09
N ARG A 829 33.05 -18.54 -19.81
CA ARG A 829 31.66 -18.96 -20.00
C ARG A 829 31.52 -20.47 -19.95
N VAL A 830 30.42 -20.98 -19.41
CA VAL A 830 30.06 -22.39 -19.47
C VAL A 830 28.99 -22.56 -20.54
N ILE A 831 29.28 -23.36 -21.56
CA ILE A 831 28.40 -23.52 -22.71
C ILE A 831 28.09 -25.00 -22.96
N ALA A 832 26.86 -25.31 -23.37
CA ALA A 832 26.49 -26.61 -23.91
C ALA A 832 26.41 -26.49 -25.46
N PRO A 833 27.44 -26.95 -26.20
CA PRO A 833 27.50 -26.78 -27.64
C PRO A 833 26.46 -27.66 -28.33
N VAL A 834 25.69 -27.04 -29.22
CA VAL A 834 24.59 -27.68 -29.97
C VAL A 834 25.03 -28.01 -31.40
N ARG A 835 25.87 -27.15 -31.99
CA ARG A 835 26.36 -27.32 -33.36
C ARG A 835 27.67 -26.57 -33.60
N VAL A 836 28.60 -27.18 -34.35
CA VAL A 836 29.85 -26.56 -34.81
C VAL A 836 29.93 -26.61 -36.33
N GLU A 837 29.78 -25.46 -37.00
CA GLU A 837 29.82 -25.35 -38.47
C GLU A 837 30.47 -24.02 -38.90
N GLY A 838 31.20 -24.04 -40.03
CA GLY A 838 31.70 -22.80 -40.66
C GLY A 838 32.62 -21.93 -39.81
N GLY A 839 33.31 -22.49 -38.79
CA GLY A 839 34.17 -21.73 -37.88
C GLY A 839 33.43 -21.09 -36.70
N PHE A 840 32.17 -21.43 -36.47
CA PHE A 840 31.35 -20.98 -35.36
C PHE A 840 30.83 -22.16 -34.53
N VAL A 841 30.62 -21.91 -33.23
CA VAL A 841 29.95 -22.82 -32.30
C VAL A 841 28.66 -22.16 -31.84
N THR A 842 27.52 -22.78 -32.12
CA THR A 842 26.25 -22.39 -31.51
C THR A 842 26.04 -23.24 -30.26
N ALA A 843 25.86 -22.59 -29.13
CA ALA A 843 25.79 -23.24 -27.83
C ALA A 843 24.79 -22.53 -26.92
N TYR A 844 24.18 -23.28 -26.01
CA TYR A 844 23.45 -22.70 -24.90
C TYR A 844 24.46 -22.15 -23.88
N ASP A 845 24.45 -20.85 -23.60
CA ASP A 845 25.34 -20.26 -22.61
C ASP A 845 24.66 -20.24 -21.24
N HIS A 846 25.09 -21.11 -20.34
CA HIS A 846 24.56 -21.19 -18.97
C HIS A 846 24.84 -19.93 -18.15
N THR A 847 25.79 -19.09 -18.58
CA THR A 847 26.12 -17.82 -17.93
C THR A 847 25.14 -16.70 -18.30
N ALA A 848 24.56 -16.77 -19.50
CA ALA A 848 23.65 -15.76 -20.05
C ALA A 848 22.21 -16.25 -20.22
N ASP A 849 21.98 -17.55 -19.98
CA ASP A 849 20.70 -18.27 -20.09
C ASP A 849 20.04 -18.12 -21.48
N GLU A 850 20.84 -18.08 -22.54
CA GLU A 850 20.34 -17.98 -23.92
C GLU A 850 21.27 -18.71 -24.91
N VAL A 851 20.73 -19.06 -26.09
CA VAL A 851 21.49 -19.67 -27.17
C VAL A 851 22.28 -18.60 -27.90
N ARG A 852 23.62 -18.72 -27.91
CA ARG A 852 24.53 -17.79 -28.59
C ARG A 852 25.45 -18.52 -29.55
N THR A 853 25.88 -17.79 -30.57
CA THR A 853 26.87 -18.26 -31.55
C THR A 853 28.21 -17.59 -31.31
N TYR A 854 29.25 -18.41 -31.12
CA TYR A 854 30.61 -18.01 -30.79
C TYR A 854 31.55 -18.29 -31.97
N PRO A 855 32.31 -17.30 -32.48
CA PRO A 855 33.38 -17.57 -33.43
C PRO A 855 34.55 -18.32 -32.76
N LEU A 856 34.96 -19.47 -33.33
CA LEU A 856 36.01 -20.34 -32.78
C LEU A 856 37.34 -19.61 -32.58
N HIS A 857 37.70 -18.69 -33.48
CA HIS A 857 38.95 -17.92 -33.39
C HIS A 857 39.00 -16.92 -32.21
N ARG A 858 37.88 -16.68 -31.53
CA ARG A 858 37.80 -15.86 -30.32
C ARG A 858 37.71 -16.69 -29.03
N ILE A 859 37.69 -18.02 -29.17
CA ILE A 859 37.76 -18.93 -28.04
C ILE A 859 39.25 -19.16 -27.74
N THR A 860 39.68 -18.70 -26.57
CA THR A 860 41.09 -18.74 -26.15
C THR A 860 41.50 -20.05 -25.50
N GLY A 861 40.52 -20.87 -25.09
CA GLY A 861 40.74 -22.16 -24.45
C GLY A 861 39.42 -22.88 -24.20
N VAL A 862 39.41 -24.21 -24.23
CA VAL A 862 38.27 -25.05 -23.83
C VAL A 862 38.71 -26.13 -22.82
N ALA A 863 37.87 -26.41 -21.85
CA ALA A 863 38.03 -27.51 -20.89
C ALA A 863 36.69 -28.21 -20.65
N GLU A 864 36.70 -29.54 -20.55
CA GLU A 864 35.51 -30.32 -20.19
C GLU A 864 35.18 -30.11 -18.70
N LEU A 865 33.89 -29.96 -18.36
CA LEU A 865 33.48 -30.08 -16.96
C LEU A 865 33.55 -31.56 -16.58
N ALA A 866 34.11 -31.86 -15.41
CA ALA A 866 34.08 -33.22 -14.89
C ALA A 866 32.65 -33.54 -14.41
N ASP A 867 32.13 -34.69 -14.82
CA ASP A 867 30.88 -35.25 -14.28
C ASP A 867 31.12 -35.76 -12.85
N ASP A 868 30.51 -35.06 -11.88
CA ASP A 868 29.73 -35.55 -10.73
C ASP A 868 29.63 -34.50 -9.60
#